data_AF-A0A964QWX4-F1
#
_entry.id   AF-A0A964QWX4-F1
#
_cell.length_a   1.000
_cell.length_b   1.000
_cell.length_c   1.000
_cell.angle_alpha   90.00
_cell.angle_beta   90.00
_cell.angle_gamma   90.00
#
_symmetry.space_group_name_H-M   'P 1'
#
loop_
_entity.id
_entity.type
_entity.pdbx_description
1 polymer ?
#
loop_
_entity_poly.entity_id
_entity_poly.type
_entity_poly.pdbx_seq_one_letter_code
_entity_poly.pdbx_strand_id
1 'polypeptide(L)'
;MLFFRTKILPPVVFLFLYAGFACVLTQAQTSNVTVRVMASNLSSGNNQRYESPGLDILQGLKPDLVAMQEFNVTNQFGFNTTAAISNMVATTFGTNFSYYRETGYNIPNGVISRYPILSSGSWPSDVGDRGYAWAQIDLPGTNNLYLVSVHLKASSGSATQRASEAGVVKSNILFFFPAGAWIIVAGDMNLYSETEGAIVTFKTFLSDSPVPADQSGDQDTNAGRAERYDRVLPSFSFTNTLTPVVLPSHTFANGLVFDSRVYTPLTDVPPVVSGDSGATGMQHMGVVKDFLITFAITNGVIAPVITNQPQSLTVTQNNNANFTVLAGGTAPLSYQWRFGATNIGGATASSYTRTAAQANDTGNYTVVITNTAGSVTSSVATLTVLVPPGIATPPQSLTVTQNNNATFTVVATGNPAPAYQWRFGTTNIAGATTSAYTRVNAQTNDAGNYTVVLTNAAGGLTSAVATLTVLVPPGIATQPQSLTVTQNNNATFTVAATGTATLGYQWRFNAGNIAGATASSYTRSNAQTNDAGNYTVVITNSAGGLTSAVATLTVLVPPGISTPPQNQTVSQAANATFTVTASGSVPLGYQWRFNSASIAGATASSFTRANAQPTDVGNYTVVVTNAAGGVTSAPASLALQIPAPLLTILSADVIQWQVLSNLIYSVEGKTNVESTNWTSLGTASSPSNTVWFTYPPAGEILRLYRVVYP
;
A
#
# COMPACT_ATOMS: atom_id res chain seq x y z
N MET A 1 -24.75 -37.21 122.60
CA MET A 1 -25.74 -37.82 123.51
C MET A 1 -27.13 -37.43 122.99
N LEU A 2 -28.07 -38.37 123.00
CA LEU A 2 -29.48 -38.30 122.57
C LEU A 2 -29.82 -38.45 121.07
N PHE A 3 -30.32 -39.67 120.81
CA PHE A 3 -31.30 -40.10 119.82
C PHE A 3 -32.65 -39.38 119.96
N PHE A 4 -33.45 -39.32 118.89
CA PHE A 4 -34.78 -39.94 118.70
C PHE A 4 -35.23 -39.60 117.25
N ARG A 5 -35.36 -40.57 116.32
CA ARG A 5 -36.59 -41.33 115.95
C ARG A 5 -37.81 -40.41 115.77
N THR A 6 -38.68 -40.48 114.76
CA THR A 6 -38.98 -41.36 113.61
C THR A 6 -40.27 -40.79 113.01
N LYS A 7 -40.47 -40.81 111.68
CA LYS A 7 -41.58 -41.56 111.05
C LYS A 7 -41.57 -41.38 109.53
N ILE A 8 -41.70 -42.52 108.87
CA ILE A 8 -41.68 -42.78 107.43
C ILE A 8 -43.13 -42.78 106.92
N LEU A 9 -43.33 -42.27 105.69
CA LEU A 9 -44.12 -42.82 104.55
C LEU A 9 -44.64 -41.66 103.66
N PRO A 10 -44.85 -41.84 102.34
CA PRO A 10 -44.01 -42.39 101.26
C PRO A 10 -43.72 -41.31 100.17
N PRO A 11 -42.84 -41.53 99.16
CA PRO A 11 -42.58 -40.51 98.15
C PRO A 11 -43.64 -40.57 97.05
N VAL A 12 -44.47 -39.54 96.95
CA VAL A 12 -45.21 -39.22 95.72
C VAL A 12 -44.25 -38.43 94.83
N VAL A 13 -43.91 -39.05 93.71
CA VAL A 13 -43.17 -38.46 92.60
C VAL A 13 -43.91 -37.21 92.12
N PHE A 14 -43.27 -36.04 92.26
CA PHE A 14 -43.58 -34.87 91.43
C PHE A 14 -42.32 -34.48 90.68
N LEU A 15 -42.34 -34.86 89.40
CA LEU A 15 -41.40 -34.51 88.36
C LEU A 15 -41.45 -32.99 88.15
N PHE A 16 -40.29 -32.32 88.26
CA PHE A 16 -40.16 -30.91 87.92
C PHE A 16 -40.51 -30.69 86.44
N LEU A 17 -41.38 -29.69 86.18
CA LEU A 17 -41.72 -29.21 84.85
C LEU A 17 -40.45 -28.78 84.10
N TYR A 18 -40.10 -29.54 83.06
CA TYR A 18 -39.35 -29.01 81.93
C TYR A 18 -40.34 -28.18 81.10
N ALA A 19 -40.03 -26.88 80.92
CA ALA A 19 -40.69 -26.05 79.95
C ALA A 19 -40.52 -26.71 78.57
N GLY A 20 -41.63 -27.17 77.99
CA GLY A 20 -41.66 -27.74 76.66
C GLY A 20 -41.23 -26.68 75.64
N PHE A 21 -40.02 -26.82 75.12
CA PHE A 21 -39.78 -26.42 73.74
C PHE A 21 -40.69 -27.30 72.88
N ALA A 22 -41.83 -26.75 72.49
CA ALA A 22 -42.52 -27.26 71.32
C ALA A 22 -41.52 -27.13 70.17
N CYS A 23 -40.92 -28.25 69.79
CA CYS A 23 -40.33 -28.41 68.47
C CYS A 23 -41.48 -28.21 67.49
N VAL A 24 -41.71 -26.96 67.10
CA VAL A 24 -42.40 -26.68 65.85
C VAL A 24 -41.45 -27.20 64.79
N LEU A 25 -41.69 -28.45 64.37
CA LEU A 25 -41.30 -28.89 63.04
C LEU A 25 -41.90 -27.87 62.08
N THR A 26 -41.14 -26.84 61.72
CA THR A 26 -41.44 -26.05 60.55
C THR A 26 -41.36 -27.02 59.39
N GLN A 27 -42.50 -27.49 58.89
CA GLN A 27 -42.55 -28.14 57.59
C GLN A 27 -41.80 -27.21 56.63
N ALA A 28 -40.71 -27.70 56.05
CA ALA A 28 -40.10 -27.01 54.92
C ALA A 28 -41.22 -26.80 53.90
N GLN A 29 -41.61 -25.56 53.67
CA GLN A 29 -42.67 -25.28 52.72
C GLN A 29 -42.05 -25.52 51.35
N THR A 30 -42.35 -26.68 50.77
CA THR A 30 -41.86 -27.06 49.45
C THR A 30 -42.71 -26.36 48.40
N SER A 31 -42.07 -25.68 47.45
CA SER A 31 -42.73 -25.21 46.25
C SER A 31 -42.39 -26.12 45.08
N ASN A 32 -43.30 -26.20 44.12
CA ASN A 32 -43.16 -27.04 42.95
C ASN A 32 -43.22 -26.15 41.71
N VAL A 33 -42.30 -26.35 40.77
CA VAL A 33 -42.42 -25.80 39.42
C VAL A 33 -42.49 -26.95 38.42
N THR A 34 -43.45 -26.89 37.50
CA THR A 34 -43.45 -27.79 36.35
C THR A 34 -42.46 -27.25 35.33
N VAL A 35 -41.59 -28.13 34.82
CA VAL A 35 -40.64 -27.87 33.74
C VAL A 35 -41.06 -28.71 32.54
N ARG A 36 -41.51 -28.06 31.48
CA ARG A 36 -41.87 -28.69 30.21
C ARG A 36 -40.66 -28.81 29.29
N VAL A 37 -40.30 -30.04 28.92
CA VAL A 37 -39.18 -30.32 28.01
C VAL A 37 -39.70 -30.86 26.69
N MET A 38 -39.17 -30.33 25.60
CA MET A 38 -39.58 -30.67 24.25
C MET A 38 -38.39 -31.07 23.36
N ALA A 39 -38.51 -32.20 22.67
CA ALA A 39 -37.72 -32.48 21.47
C ALA A 39 -38.39 -31.80 20.27
N SER A 40 -37.62 -31.04 19.49
CA SER A 40 -38.14 -30.28 18.36
C SER A 40 -37.27 -30.47 17.14
N ASN A 41 -37.81 -31.23 16.18
CA ASN A 41 -37.39 -31.22 14.78
C ASN A 41 -38.57 -30.74 13.91
N LEU A 42 -39.10 -29.56 14.27
CA LEU A 42 -40.30 -28.96 13.68
C LEU A 42 -39.98 -28.06 12.49
N SER A 43 -38.93 -28.38 11.74
CA SER A 43 -38.63 -27.67 10.49
C SER A 43 -39.69 -28.01 9.44
N SER A 44 -40.04 -27.02 8.62
CA SER A 44 -41.04 -27.16 7.55
C SER A 44 -40.56 -26.50 6.26
N GLY A 45 -41.23 -26.78 5.15
CA GLY A 45 -40.83 -26.35 3.82
C GLY A 45 -39.65 -27.16 3.28
N ASN A 46 -38.86 -26.56 2.38
CA ASN A 46 -37.82 -27.28 1.62
C ASN A 46 -36.38 -27.06 2.11
N ASN A 47 -36.19 -26.40 3.25
CA ASN A 47 -34.90 -25.78 3.60
C ASN A 47 -34.38 -26.10 5.02
N GLN A 48 -34.90 -27.13 5.70
CA GLN A 48 -34.43 -27.52 7.04
C GLN A 48 -34.34 -26.32 8.00
N ARG A 49 -35.44 -25.56 8.05
CA ARG A 49 -35.55 -24.29 8.77
C ARG A 49 -36.89 -24.20 9.47
N TYR A 50 -36.93 -23.45 10.56
CA TYR A 50 -38.15 -23.17 11.28
C TYR A 50 -38.92 -22.05 10.58
N GLU A 51 -40.12 -22.39 10.12
CA GLU A 51 -41.11 -21.44 9.57
C GLU A 51 -42.35 -21.42 10.47
N SER A 52 -43.36 -20.62 10.13
CA SER A 52 -44.54 -20.38 10.97
C SER A 52 -45.15 -21.65 11.56
N PRO A 53 -45.44 -22.74 10.80
CA PRO A 53 -46.09 -23.93 11.38
C PRO A 53 -45.35 -24.53 12.58
N GLY A 54 -44.02 -24.69 12.49
CA GLY A 54 -43.21 -25.20 13.59
C GLY A 54 -43.08 -24.21 14.74
N LEU A 55 -43.00 -22.90 14.43
CA LEU A 55 -42.94 -21.84 15.44
C LEU A 55 -44.28 -21.67 16.18
N ASP A 56 -45.40 -21.85 15.51
CA ASP A 56 -46.75 -21.79 16.08
C ASP A 56 -46.94 -22.92 17.10
N ILE A 57 -46.47 -24.14 16.77
CA ILE A 57 -46.45 -25.28 17.70
C ILE A 57 -45.59 -24.99 18.95
N LEU A 58 -44.38 -24.45 18.76
CA LEU A 58 -43.52 -24.06 19.88
C LEU A 58 -44.17 -22.99 20.76
N GLN A 59 -44.80 -21.98 20.16
CA GLN A 59 -45.48 -20.91 20.87
C GLN A 59 -46.74 -21.39 21.60
N GLY A 60 -47.50 -22.31 21.01
CA GLY A 60 -48.72 -22.88 21.58
C GLY A 60 -48.44 -23.83 22.75
N LEU A 61 -47.43 -24.70 22.62
CA LEU A 61 -47.09 -25.69 23.64
C LEU A 61 -46.31 -25.13 24.83
N LYS A 62 -45.69 -23.96 24.65
CA LYS A 62 -44.97 -23.21 25.70
C LYS A 62 -43.96 -24.06 26.48
N PRO A 63 -43.01 -24.73 25.80
CA PRO A 63 -42.00 -25.50 26.51
C PRO A 63 -41.05 -24.57 27.29
N ASP A 64 -40.58 -25.04 28.45
CA ASP A 64 -39.57 -24.34 29.23
C ASP A 64 -38.17 -24.65 28.71
N LEU A 65 -37.94 -25.88 28.23
CA LEU A 65 -36.69 -26.35 27.66
C LEU A 65 -36.94 -27.01 26.31
N VAL A 66 -36.14 -26.68 25.31
CA VAL A 66 -36.25 -27.26 23.96
C VAL A 66 -34.90 -27.76 23.49
N ALA A 67 -34.84 -29.04 23.10
CA ALA A 67 -33.76 -29.58 22.29
C ALA A 67 -34.11 -29.35 20.82
N MET A 68 -33.46 -28.36 20.21
CA MET A 68 -33.69 -27.92 18.83
C MET A 68 -32.79 -28.70 17.88
N GLN A 69 -33.36 -29.35 16.88
CA GLN A 69 -32.67 -29.89 15.71
C GLN A 69 -32.88 -28.99 14.51
N GLU A 70 -31.95 -28.97 13.56
CA GLU A 70 -32.05 -28.10 12.38
C GLU A 70 -32.34 -26.64 12.74
N PHE A 71 -31.62 -26.10 13.73
CA PHE A 71 -31.86 -24.80 14.33
C PHE A 71 -31.46 -23.66 13.38
N ASN A 72 -32.16 -23.55 12.27
CA ASN A 72 -31.98 -22.57 11.22
C ASN A 72 -33.21 -21.69 11.14
N VAL A 73 -32.98 -20.38 11.21
CA VAL A 73 -33.99 -19.34 11.03
C VAL A 73 -33.39 -18.25 10.19
N THR A 74 -34.13 -17.78 9.20
CA THR A 74 -33.70 -16.67 8.34
C THR A 74 -34.44 -15.39 8.68
N ASN A 75 -33.79 -14.24 8.53
CA ASN A 75 -34.47 -12.95 8.57
C ASN A 75 -35.37 -12.77 7.33
N GLN A 76 -36.07 -11.62 7.26
CA GLN A 76 -36.93 -11.25 6.13
C GLN A 76 -36.23 -11.22 4.75
N PHE A 77 -34.89 -11.27 4.72
CA PHE A 77 -34.08 -11.28 3.50
C PHE A 77 -33.49 -12.68 3.19
N GLY A 78 -33.84 -13.71 3.96
CA GLY A 78 -33.35 -15.08 3.74
C GLY A 78 -32.00 -15.39 4.38
N PHE A 79 -31.42 -14.49 5.20
CA PHE A 79 -30.13 -14.73 5.85
C PHE A 79 -30.28 -15.31 7.26
N ASN A 80 -29.55 -16.39 7.54
CA ASN A 80 -29.45 -16.99 8.87
C ASN A 80 -28.37 -16.27 9.69
N THR A 81 -28.81 -15.41 10.60
CA THR A 81 -27.94 -14.53 11.39
C THR A 81 -28.22 -14.67 12.87
N THR A 82 -27.25 -14.35 13.73
CA THR A 82 -27.46 -14.34 15.19
C THR A 82 -28.67 -13.48 15.58
N ALA A 83 -28.86 -12.32 14.94
CA ALA A 83 -30.00 -11.44 15.17
C ALA A 83 -31.34 -12.11 14.78
N ALA A 84 -31.39 -12.86 13.69
CA ALA A 84 -32.60 -13.60 13.29
C ALA A 84 -32.97 -14.68 14.33
N ILE A 85 -31.97 -15.40 14.84
CA ILE A 85 -32.16 -16.42 15.87
C ILE A 85 -32.62 -15.78 17.19
N SER A 86 -31.92 -14.73 17.67
CA SER A 86 -32.31 -14.01 18.89
C SER A 86 -33.72 -13.45 18.78
N ASN A 87 -34.10 -12.90 17.62
CA ASN A 87 -35.44 -12.40 17.37
C ASN A 87 -36.48 -13.52 17.43
N MET A 88 -36.23 -14.67 16.78
CA MET A 88 -37.13 -15.82 16.84
C MET A 88 -37.34 -16.29 18.28
N VAL A 89 -36.26 -16.45 19.05
CA VAL A 89 -36.37 -16.88 20.45
C VAL A 89 -37.22 -15.89 21.25
N ALA A 90 -36.97 -14.60 21.08
CA ALA A 90 -37.73 -13.55 21.76
C ALA A 90 -39.22 -13.52 21.36
N THR A 91 -39.56 -13.76 20.08
CA THR A 91 -40.94 -13.75 19.60
C THR A 91 -41.72 -15.01 19.93
N THR A 92 -41.08 -16.17 19.89
CA THR A 92 -41.73 -17.47 20.07
C THR A 92 -41.85 -17.86 21.54
N PHE A 93 -40.83 -17.58 22.35
CA PHE A 93 -40.77 -17.98 23.77
C PHE A 93 -40.83 -16.80 24.74
N GLY A 94 -40.36 -15.62 24.31
CA GLY A 94 -40.26 -14.41 25.12
C GLY A 94 -38.81 -14.00 25.38
N THR A 95 -38.61 -12.73 25.76
CA THR A 95 -37.27 -12.13 25.94
C THR A 95 -36.46 -12.69 27.10
N ASN A 96 -37.09 -13.47 27.98
CA ASN A 96 -36.44 -14.05 29.17
C ASN A 96 -35.83 -15.43 28.91
N PHE A 97 -35.98 -15.97 27.69
CA PHE A 97 -35.38 -17.24 27.31
C PHE A 97 -33.93 -17.05 26.84
N SER A 98 -33.05 -17.93 27.30
CA SER A 98 -31.68 -18.08 26.84
C SER A 98 -31.59 -19.19 25.80
N TYR A 99 -30.59 -19.14 24.93
CA TYR A 99 -30.34 -20.23 23.99
C TYR A 99 -28.86 -20.44 23.73
N TYR A 100 -28.53 -21.68 23.36
CA TYR A 100 -27.28 -22.05 22.74
C TYR A 100 -27.57 -22.66 21.37
N ARG A 101 -26.76 -22.31 20.37
CA ARG A 101 -26.82 -22.87 19.02
C ARG A 101 -25.40 -23.18 18.57
N GLU A 102 -25.23 -24.31 17.91
CA GLU A 102 -23.92 -24.67 17.37
C GLU A 102 -23.48 -23.68 16.28
N THR A 103 -22.17 -23.53 16.14
CA THR A 103 -21.52 -22.60 15.22
C THR A 103 -20.68 -23.35 14.20
N GLY A 104 -20.72 -22.94 12.94
CA GLY A 104 -19.92 -23.55 11.87
C GLY A 104 -20.58 -24.74 11.15
N TYR A 105 -21.80 -25.09 11.52
CA TYR A 105 -22.58 -26.17 10.92
C TYR A 105 -23.73 -25.64 10.03
N ASN A 106 -24.07 -26.40 8.99
CA ASN A 106 -25.16 -26.08 8.07
C ASN A 106 -26.54 -26.47 8.65
N ILE A 107 -26.57 -27.50 9.48
CA ILE A 107 -27.80 -28.03 10.13
C ILE A 107 -27.56 -28.10 11.65
N PRO A 108 -27.24 -26.98 12.31
CA PRO A 108 -26.82 -26.99 13.70
C PRO A 108 -27.96 -27.39 14.63
N ASN A 109 -27.60 -28.06 15.70
CA ASN A 109 -28.50 -28.27 16.83
C ASN A 109 -28.46 -27.06 17.79
N GLY A 110 -29.30 -27.08 18.80
CA GLY A 110 -29.19 -26.17 19.93
C GLY A 110 -30.14 -26.49 21.07
N VAL A 111 -30.09 -25.62 22.07
CA VAL A 111 -30.92 -25.69 23.27
C VAL A 111 -31.53 -24.32 23.52
N ILE A 112 -32.83 -24.27 23.80
CA ILE A 112 -33.53 -23.07 24.27
C ILE A 112 -34.01 -23.34 25.69
N SER A 113 -33.90 -22.34 26.58
CA SER A 113 -34.26 -22.48 27.99
C SER A 113 -34.88 -21.22 28.58
N ARG A 114 -35.98 -21.38 29.29
CA ARG A 114 -36.56 -20.34 30.16
C ARG A 114 -35.66 -20.03 31.35
N TYR A 115 -34.91 -21.02 31.79
CA TYR A 115 -34.01 -20.93 32.92
C TYR A 115 -32.60 -20.56 32.45
N PRO A 116 -31.76 -19.98 33.33
CA PRO A 116 -30.39 -19.63 32.96
C PRO A 116 -29.60 -20.84 32.44
N ILE A 117 -28.92 -20.66 31.30
CA ILE A 117 -27.91 -21.58 30.80
C ILE A 117 -26.58 -21.20 31.49
N LEU A 118 -26.11 -22.03 32.42
CA LEU A 118 -24.88 -21.80 33.18
C LEU A 118 -23.62 -22.09 32.36
N SER A 119 -23.69 -23.11 31.51
CA SER A 119 -22.63 -23.53 30.60
C SER A 119 -23.26 -24.24 29.42
N SER A 120 -22.65 -24.15 28.24
CA SER A 120 -23.12 -24.83 27.04
C SER A 120 -21.98 -25.10 26.08
N GLY A 121 -22.18 -26.04 25.17
CA GLY A 121 -21.20 -26.37 24.16
C GLY A 121 -21.76 -27.30 23.10
N SER A 122 -20.89 -27.72 22.19
CA SER A 122 -21.19 -28.66 21.13
C SER A 122 -20.12 -29.74 21.13
N TRP A 123 -20.54 -31.00 21.03
CA TRP A 123 -19.65 -32.12 20.74
C TRP A 123 -19.73 -32.46 19.25
N PRO A 124 -18.61 -32.76 18.58
CA PRO A 124 -18.65 -33.08 17.15
C PRO A 124 -19.41 -34.40 16.90
N SER A 125 -20.09 -34.46 15.75
CA SER A 125 -20.69 -35.69 15.19
C SER A 125 -19.91 -36.14 13.94
N ASP A 126 -19.96 -37.44 13.65
CA ASP A 126 -19.40 -38.04 12.44
C ASP A 126 -20.15 -37.67 11.15
N VAL A 127 -21.30 -36.97 11.24
CA VAL A 127 -22.09 -36.52 10.07
C VAL A 127 -21.58 -35.20 9.49
N GLY A 128 -20.76 -34.44 10.23
CA GLY A 128 -19.99 -33.27 9.76
C GLY A 128 -20.79 -31.99 9.47
N ASP A 129 -22.10 -32.08 9.29
CA ASP A 129 -23.00 -30.95 9.03
C ASP A 129 -23.72 -30.43 10.29
N ARG A 130 -23.49 -31.08 11.44
CA ARG A 130 -24.04 -30.82 12.78
C ARG A 130 -23.18 -31.44 13.88
N GLY A 131 -23.44 -31.07 15.13
CA GLY A 131 -22.86 -31.72 16.32
C GLY A 131 -23.95 -32.16 17.32
N TYR A 132 -23.59 -32.31 18.58
CA TYR A 132 -24.49 -32.53 19.70
C TYR A 132 -24.43 -31.33 20.66
N ALA A 133 -25.41 -30.45 20.56
CA ALA A 133 -25.50 -29.28 21.41
C ALA A 133 -25.91 -29.67 22.83
N TRP A 134 -25.25 -29.12 23.84
CA TRP A 134 -25.60 -29.37 25.23
C TRP A 134 -25.61 -28.09 26.05
N ALA A 135 -26.42 -28.09 27.11
CA ALA A 135 -26.53 -26.97 28.04
C ALA A 135 -26.77 -27.45 29.47
N GLN A 136 -26.09 -26.82 30.42
CA GLN A 136 -26.32 -26.93 31.86
C GLN A 136 -27.34 -25.86 32.27
N ILE A 137 -28.49 -26.29 32.79
CA ILE A 137 -29.64 -25.48 33.11
C ILE A 137 -29.77 -25.32 34.62
N ASP A 138 -29.89 -24.07 35.06
CA ASP A 138 -30.11 -23.71 36.47
C ASP A 138 -31.59 -23.84 36.85
N LEU A 139 -31.97 -25.01 37.38
CA LEU A 139 -33.33 -25.24 37.85
C LEU A 139 -33.51 -24.75 39.29
N PRO A 140 -34.69 -24.19 39.64
CA PRO A 140 -34.94 -23.68 40.98
C PRO A 140 -34.66 -24.72 42.09
N GLY A 141 -33.78 -24.34 43.02
CA GLY A 141 -33.53 -25.00 44.31
C GLY A 141 -33.16 -26.49 44.27
N THR A 142 -32.56 -26.98 43.17
CA THR A 142 -32.25 -28.40 42.96
C THR A 142 -30.92 -28.62 42.22
N ASN A 143 -30.63 -29.87 41.83
CA ASN A 143 -29.49 -30.20 40.98
C ASN A 143 -29.63 -29.55 39.58
N ASN A 144 -28.50 -29.10 39.02
CA ASN A 144 -28.46 -28.64 37.63
C ASN A 144 -28.92 -29.76 36.68
N LEU A 145 -29.72 -29.40 35.68
CA LEU A 145 -30.13 -30.31 34.60
C LEU A 145 -29.23 -30.10 33.38
N TYR A 146 -28.70 -31.18 32.83
CA TYR A 146 -27.97 -31.15 31.56
C TYR A 146 -28.87 -31.65 30.44
N LEU A 147 -29.14 -30.79 29.47
CA LEU A 147 -29.93 -31.12 28.28
C LEU A 147 -29.00 -31.27 27.08
N VAL A 148 -29.10 -32.39 26.36
CA VAL A 148 -28.38 -32.66 25.13
C VAL A 148 -29.37 -32.79 23.97
N SER A 149 -29.17 -31.98 22.94
CA SER A 149 -29.90 -32.01 21.67
C SER A 149 -29.17 -32.91 20.68
N VAL A 150 -29.87 -33.93 20.16
CA VAL A 150 -29.31 -34.91 19.21
C VAL A 150 -30.06 -34.88 17.89
N HIS A 151 -29.31 -35.06 16.80
CA HIS A 151 -29.84 -35.30 15.45
C HIS A 151 -28.97 -36.39 14.80
N LEU A 152 -29.33 -37.66 15.02
CA LEU A 152 -28.55 -38.80 14.54
C LEU A 152 -28.67 -38.98 13.02
N LYS A 153 -27.86 -39.85 12.41
CA LYS A 153 -27.84 -40.07 10.96
C LYS A 153 -29.21 -40.51 10.39
N ALA A 154 -29.77 -39.66 9.52
CA ALA A 154 -31.02 -39.88 8.78
C ALA A 154 -30.81 -40.75 7.51
N SER A 155 -30.75 -42.07 7.70
CA SER A 155 -30.76 -43.05 6.60
C SER A 155 -31.13 -44.44 7.12
N SER A 156 -32.09 -45.11 6.47
CA SER A 156 -32.60 -46.43 6.89
C SER A 156 -31.52 -47.51 6.97
N GLY A 157 -30.44 -47.41 6.20
CA GLY A 157 -29.28 -48.33 6.24
C GLY A 157 -28.21 -47.99 7.29
N SER A 158 -28.39 -46.94 8.10
CA SER A 158 -27.33 -46.39 8.98
C SER A 158 -27.45 -46.76 10.46
N ALA A 159 -28.14 -47.86 10.79
CA ALA A 159 -28.36 -48.30 12.19
C ALA A 159 -27.05 -48.47 12.98
N THR A 160 -26.00 -49.03 12.36
CA THR A 160 -24.67 -49.17 12.99
C THR A 160 -24.02 -47.83 13.27
N GLN A 161 -24.17 -46.85 12.35
CA GLN A 161 -23.63 -45.50 12.54
C GLN A 161 -24.35 -44.80 13.69
N ARG A 162 -25.70 -44.85 13.74
CA ARG A 162 -26.47 -44.29 14.85
C ARG A 162 -26.08 -44.92 16.19
N ALA A 163 -25.79 -46.23 16.22
CA ALA A 163 -25.31 -46.91 17.42
C ALA A 163 -23.95 -46.37 17.88
N SER A 164 -23.03 -46.12 16.95
CA SER A 164 -21.75 -45.44 17.22
C SER A 164 -21.96 -44.03 17.78
N GLU A 165 -22.80 -43.23 17.12
CA GLU A 165 -23.14 -41.87 17.55
C GLU A 165 -23.74 -41.83 18.96
N ALA A 166 -24.67 -42.74 19.28
CA ALA A 166 -25.23 -42.88 20.63
C ALA A 166 -24.15 -43.26 21.66
N GLY A 167 -23.18 -44.09 21.27
CA GLY A 167 -22.01 -44.43 22.08
C GLY A 167 -21.11 -43.23 22.37
N VAL A 168 -20.91 -42.34 21.39
CA VAL A 168 -20.17 -41.08 21.56
C VAL A 168 -20.91 -40.14 22.51
N VAL A 169 -22.21 -39.94 22.32
CA VAL A 169 -23.03 -39.09 23.21
C VAL A 169 -22.99 -39.63 24.65
N LYS A 170 -23.14 -40.94 24.84
CA LYS A 170 -23.00 -41.59 26.15
C LYS A 170 -21.64 -41.34 26.78
N SER A 171 -20.55 -41.53 26.02
CA SER A 171 -19.19 -41.37 26.53
C SER A 171 -18.92 -39.92 26.95
N ASN A 172 -19.38 -38.96 26.15
CA ASN A 172 -19.26 -37.53 26.47
C ASN A 172 -20.04 -37.15 27.72
N ILE A 173 -21.28 -37.63 27.86
CA ILE A 173 -22.09 -37.41 29.07
C ILE A 173 -21.37 -37.95 30.31
N LEU A 174 -20.88 -39.19 30.27
CA LEU A 174 -20.21 -39.82 31.40
C LEU A 174 -18.86 -39.16 31.74
N PHE A 175 -18.21 -38.52 30.78
CA PHE A 175 -16.93 -37.86 30.97
C PHE A 175 -17.06 -36.40 31.44
N PHE A 176 -17.97 -35.63 30.84
CA PHE A 176 -18.08 -34.19 31.06
C PHE A 176 -19.11 -33.80 32.12
N PHE A 177 -20.14 -34.63 32.37
CA PHE A 177 -21.18 -34.28 33.34
C PHE A 177 -20.93 -34.93 34.70
N PRO A 178 -21.27 -34.26 35.81
CA PRO A 178 -21.10 -34.82 37.15
C PRO A 178 -21.87 -36.12 37.34
N ALA A 179 -21.28 -37.05 38.09
CA ALA A 179 -21.98 -38.28 38.48
C ALA A 179 -23.25 -37.94 39.28
N GLY A 180 -24.38 -38.53 38.89
CA GLY A 180 -25.68 -38.26 39.51
C GLY A 180 -26.36 -36.96 39.07
N ALA A 181 -25.81 -36.24 38.09
CA ALA A 181 -26.50 -35.11 37.47
C ALA A 181 -27.83 -35.55 36.83
N TRP A 182 -28.81 -34.65 36.86
CA TRP A 182 -30.01 -34.84 36.06
C TRP A 182 -29.65 -34.60 34.61
N ILE A 183 -30.00 -35.55 33.74
CA ILE A 183 -29.67 -35.52 32.32
C ILE A 183 -30.94 -35.77 31.52
N ILE A 184 -31.10 -35.05 30.42
CA ILE A 184 -32.02 -35.39 29.34
C ILE A 184 -31.25 -35.42 28.03
N VAL A 185 -31.41 -36.50 27.27
CA VAL A 185 -31.07 -36.53 25.85
C VAL A 185 -32.37 -36.45 25.07
N ALA A 186 -32.51 -35.46 24.21
CA ALA A 186 -33.72 -35.22 23.45
C ALA A 186 -33.42 -34.83 22.01
N GLY A 187 -34.32 -35.18 21.10
CA GLY A 187 -34.22 -34.83 19.69
C GLY A 187 -34.44 -35.99 18.74
N ASP A 188 -34.07 -35.76 17.49
CA ASP A 188 -34.21 -36.69 16.38
C ASP A 188 -33.14 -37.79 16.43
N MET A 189 -33.58 -39.00 16.76
CA MET A 189 -32.74 -40.19 16.79
C MET A 189 -32.81 -41.02 15.48
N ASN A 190 -33.68 -40.68 14.52
CA ASN A 190 -33.84 -41.36 13.24
C ASN A 190 -33.92 -42.90 13.34
N LEU A 191 -34.69 -43.40 14.32
CA LEU A 191 -34.82 -44.82 14.63
C LEU A 191 -35.97 -45.47 13.85
N TYR A 192 -35.69 -46.57 13.15
CA TYR A 192 -36.64 -47.39 12.40
C TYR A 192 -37.04 -48.68 13.13
N SER A 193 -36.42 -48.96 14.29
CA SER A 193 -36.77 -50.09 15.15
C SER A 193 -36.44 -49.82 16.61
N GLU A 194 -37.31 -50.28 17.50
CA GLU A 194 -37.10 -50.25 18.95
C GLU A 194 -35.96 -51.14 19.45
N THR A 195 -35.40 -51.96 18.56
CA THR A 195 -34.26 -52.85 18.85
C THR A 195 -32.93 -52.34 18.30
N GLU A 196 -32.90 -51.15 17.69
CA GLU A 196 -31.66 -50.57 17.16
C GLU A 196 -30.61 -50.31 18.25
N GLY A 197 -29.34 -50.49 17.89
CA GLY A 197 -28.22 -50.34 18.83
C GLY A 197 -28.14 -48.95 19.48
N ALA A 198 -28.60 -47.89 18.80
CA ALA A 198 -28.64 -46.54 19.34
C ALA A 198 -29.58 -46.43 20.56
N ILE A 199 -30.82 -46.89 20.43
CA ILE A 199 -31.79 -46.84 21.54
C ILE A 199 -31.42 -47.83 22.65
N VAL A 200 -30.88 -49.00 22.31
CA VAL A 200 -30.31 -49.95 23.29
C VAL A 200 -29.19 -49.29 24.09
N THR A 201 -28.33 -48.50 23.44
CA THR A 201 -27.24 -47.77 24.11
C THR A 201 -27.78 -46.70 25.06
N PHE A 202 -28.72 -45.86 24.63
CA PHE A 202 -29.30 -44.84 25.51
C PHE A 202 -30.04 -45.46 26.70
N LYS A 203 -30.77 -46.56 26.49
CA LYS A 203 -31.50 -47.28 27.56
C LYS A 203 -30.60 -47.88 28.64
N THR A 204 -29.28 -47.87 28.46
CA THR A 204 -28.33 -48.30 29.51
C THR A 204 -28.16 -47.27 30.64
N PHE A 205 -28.55 -46.01 30.43
CA PHE A 205 -28.41 -44.93 31.42
C PHE A 205 -29.55 -43.89 31.43
N LEU A 206 -30.45 -43.95 30.45
CA LEU A 206 -31.63 -43.10 30.33
C LEU A 206 -32.90 -43.96 30.25
N SER A 207 -34.03 -43.37 30.62
CA SER A 207 -35.34 -43.98 30.51
C SER A 207 -36.08 -43.50 29.28
N ASP A 208 -36.70 -44.45 28.59
CA ASP A 208 -37.66 -44.22 27.50
C ASP A 208 -39.12 -44.41 27.98
N SER A 209 -39.32 -44.68 29.27
CA SER A 209 -40.63 -44.90 29.88
C SER A 209 -41.03 -43.74 30.80
N PRO A 210 -42.30 -43.29 30.78
CA PRO A 210 -43.36 -43.70 29.85
C PRO A 210 -43.13 -43.11 28.44
N VAL A 211 -43.79 -43.70 27.44
CA VAL A 211 -43.68 -43.31 26.03
C VAL A 211 -44.81 -42.32 25.69
N PRO A 212 -44.49 -41.09 25.23
CA PRO A 212 -45.48 -40.12 24.77
C PRO A 212 -46.33 -40.63 23.60
N ALA A 213 -47.57 -40.15 23.51
CA ALA A 213 -48.46 -40.39 22.38
C ALA A 213 -49.29 -39.14 22.08
N ASP A 214 -49.88 -39.07 20.88
CA ASP A 214 -50.84 -38.03 20.53
C ASP A 214 -52.21 -38.27 21.18
N GLN A 215 -53.18 -37.38 20.91
CA GLN A 215 -54.55 -37.49 21.44
C GLN A 215 -55.27 -38.78 21.02
N SER A 216 -54.86 -39.42 19.92
CA SER A 216 -55.42 -40.68 19.42
C SER A 216 -54.63 -41.91 19.90
N GLY A 217 -53.54 -41.73 20.64
CA GLY A 217 -52.69 -42.80 21.16
C GLY A 217 -51.55 -43.22 20.22
N ASP A 218 -51.30 -42.50 19.13
CA ASP A 218 -50.20 -42.78 18.22
C ASP A 218 -48.87 -42.20 18.75
N GLN A 219 -47.84 -43.05 18.77
CA GLN A 219 -46.53 -42.78 19.36
C GLN A 219 -45.47 -42.39 18.33
N ASP A 220 -45.76 -42.52 17.04
CA ASP A 220 -44.82 -42.19 15.99
C ASP A 220 -44.61 -40.68 15.93
N THR A 221 -43.49 -40.21 15.38
CA THR A 221 -43.13 -38.78 15.45
C THR A 221 -42.69 -38.21 14.12
N ASN A 222 -42.34 -39.03 13.12
CA ASN A 222 -42.09 -38.51 11.78
C ASN A 222 -43.39 -37.95 11.16
N ALA A 223 -43.28 -37.05 10.19
CA ALA A 223 -44.42 -36.39 9.56
C ALA A 223 -45.47 -37.35 8.98
N GLY A 224 -44.99 -38.50 8.48
CA GLY A 224 -45.81 -39.57 7.92
C GLY A 224 -46.50 -40.47 8.94
N ARG A 225 -46.21 -40.33 10.25
CA ARG A 225 -46.81 -41.14 11.34
C ARG A 225 -46.59 -42.65 11.15
N ALA A 226 -45.33 -43.02 10.94
CA ALA A 226 -44.91 -44.41 10.73
C ALA A 226 -43.68 -44.82 11.54
N GLU A 227 -42.93 -43.86 12.10
CA GLU A 227 -41.70 -44.13 12.84
C GLU A 227 -41.53 -43.16 14.01
N ARG A 228 -40.97 -43.66 15.13
CA ARG A 228 -40.69 -42.89 16.35
C ARG A 228 -39.25 -42.39 16.41
N TYR A 229 -38.99 -41.35 15.63
CA TYR A 229 -37.68 -40.73 15.49
C TYR A 229 -37.30 -39.87 16.70
N ASP A 230 -38.23 -39.10 17.26
CA ASP A 230 -37.96 -38.08 18.26
C ASP A 230 -38.28 -38.58 19.66
N ARG A 231 -37.40 -38.29 20.61
CA ARG A 231 -37.57 -38.74 22.00
C ARG A 231 -37.14 -37.68 22.99
N VAL A 232 -37.68 -37.80 24.20
CA VAL A 232 -37.18 -37.14 25.41
C VAL A 232 -36.81 -38.24 26.42
N LEU A 233 -35.51 -38.48 26.57
CA LEU A 233 -34.94 -39.54 27.40
C LEU A 233 -34.28 -38.97 28.67
N PRO A 234 -35.01 -38.88 29.79
CA PRO A 234 -34.44 -38.48 31.07
C PRO A 234 -33.59 -39.59 31.71
N SER A 235 -32.57 -39.21 32.49
CA SER A 235 -31.86 -40.11 33.40
C SER A 235 -32.82 -40.80 34.37
N PHE A 236 -32.50 -42.03 34.80
CA PHE A 236 -33.34 -42.79 35.74
C PHE A 236 -33.57 -42.08 37.09
N SER A 237 -32.63 -41.23 37.53
CA SER A 237 -32.83 -40.40 38.73
C SER A 237 -33.86 -39.29 38.51
N PHE A 238 -33.97 -38.79 37.27
CA PHE A 238 -34.87 -37.70 36.92
C PHE A 238 -36.27 -38.18 36.51
N THR A 239 -36.44 -39.45 36.12
CA THR A 239 -37.78 -40.00 35.83
C THR A 239 -38.73 -39.96 37.02
N ASN A 240 -38.20 -39.93 38.25
CA ASN A 240 -39.00 -39.84 39.46
C ASN A 240 -39.76 -38.51 39.59
N THR A 241 -39.39 -37.50 38.80
CA THR A 241 -40.07 -36.20 38.77
C THR A 241 -41.07 -36.08 37.63
N LEU A 242 -41.23 -37.10 36.77
CA LEU A 242 -42.19 -37.04 35.67
C LEU A 242 -43.61 -36.77 36.18
N THR A 243 -44.28 -35.83 35.53
CA THR A 243 -45.66 -35.46 35.80
C THR A 243 -46.45 -35.40 34.49
N PRO A 244 -47.78 -35.63 34.49
CA PRO A 244 -48.57 -35.54 33.26
C PRO A 244 -48.39 -34.20 32.55
N VAL A 245 -48.35 -34.22 31.23
CA VAL A 245 -48.41 -33.01 30.40
C VAL A 245 -49.85 -32.50 30.43
N VAL A 246 -50.06 -31.32 31.00
CA VAL A 246 -51.38 -30.70 31.12
C VAL A 246 -51.51 -29.56 30.11
N LEU A 247 -52.54 -29.65 29.27
CA LEU A 247 -53.05 -28.58 28.41
C LEU A 247 -54.47 -28.22 28.89
N PRO A 248 -55.03 -27.04 28.53
CA PRO A 248 -56.30 -26.57 29.10
C PRO A 248 -57.45 -27.58 29.09
N SER A 249 -57.61 -28.36 28.00
CA SER A 249 -58.69 -29.35 27.88
C SER A 249 -58.23 -30.81 28.03
N HIS A 250 -56.92 -31.08 28.08
CA HIS A 250 -56.37 -32.45 28.02
C HIS A 250 -55.22 -32.69 29.00
N THR A 251 -55.11 -33.93 29.49
CA THR A 251 -53.99 -34.38 30.33
C THR A 251 -53.40 -35.66 29.77
N PHE A 252 -52.10 -35.64 29.48
CA PHE A 252 -51.36 -36.75 28.89
C PHE A 252 -50.40 -37.33 29.93
N ALA A 253 -50.81 -38.44 30.56
CA ALA A 253 -50.05 -39.06 31.66
C ALA A 253 -48.64 -39.55 31.25
N ASN A 254 -48.46 -39.91 29.98
CA ASN A 254 -47.21 -40.49 29.48
C ASN A 254 -46.31 -39.49 28.74
N GLY A 255 -46.72 -38.21 28.70
CA GLY A 255 -46.18 -37.23 27.77
C GLY A 255 -47.00 -37.14 26.48
N LEU A 256 -46.70 -36.14 25.68
CA LEU A 256 -47.48 -35.77 24.49
C LEU A 256 -46.61 -35.83 23.24
N VAL A 257 -47.06 -36.52 22.20
CA VAL A 257 -46.64 -36.27 20.83
C VAL A 257 -47.66 -35.33 20.22
N PHE A 258 -47.28 -34.08 19.97
CA PHE A 258 -48.24 -33.09 19.51
C PHE A 258 -48.41 -33.15 17.98
N ASP A 259 -49.63 -33.44 17.56
CA ASP A 259 -50.05 -33.40 16.16
C ASP A 259 -51.32 -32.55 15.99
N SER A 260 -51.20 -31.37 15.38
CA SER A 260 -52.31 -30.43 15.18
C SER A 260 -53.36 -30.92 14.17
N ARG A 261 -53.12 -32.03 13.46
CA ARG A 261 -54.11 -32.69 12.59
C ARG A 261 -55.17 -33.44 13.40
N VAL A 262 -54.80 -33.92 14.59
CA VAL A 262 -55.66 -34.76 15.45
C VAL A 262 -55.95 -34.13 16.81
N TYR A 263 -55.16 -33.15 17.26
CA TYR A 263 -55.40 -32.45 18.51
C TYR A 263 -56.62 -31.53 18.44
N THR A 264 -57.57 -31.67 19.37
CA THR A 264 -58.77 -30.82 19.46
C THR A 264 -59.23 -30.64 20.91
N PRO A 265 -59.53 -29.40 21.37
CA PRO A 265 -59.61 -28.17 20.59
C PRO A 265 -58.27 -27.41 20.50
N LEU A 266 -57.90 -26.91 19.31
CA LEU A 266 -56.66 -26.13 19.11
C LEU A 266 -56.64 -24.77 19.82
N THR A 267 -57.79 -24.29 20.31
CA THR A 267 -57.87 -23.10 21.17
C THR A 267 -57.12 -23.25 22.49
N ASP A 268 -56.75 -24.47 22.87
CA ASP A 268 -55.88 -24.77 24.02
C ASP A 268 -54.45 -24.25 23.83
N VAL A 269 -53.98 -24.14 22.58
CA VAL A 269 -52.58 -23.91 22.22
C VAL A 269 -52.43 -22.86 21.10
N PRO A 270 -53.00 -21.64 21.26
CA PRO A 270 -52.84 -20.60 20.24
C PRO A 270 -51.35 -20.20 20.12
N PRO A 271 -50.84 -19.94 18.90
CA PRO A 271 -51.58 -19.70 17.65
C PRO A 271 -51.79 -20.94 16.75
N VAL A 272 -51.53 -22.16 17.23
CA VAL A 272 -51.56 -23.38 16.40
C VAL A 272 -52.88 -23.54 15.64
N VAL A 273 -52.77 -23.82 14.34
CA VAL A 273 -53.89 -24.14 13.46
C VAL A 273 -53.85 -25.59 12.98
N SER A 274 -55.00 -26.06 12.49
CA SER A 274 -55.12 -27.42 11.99
C SER A 274 -54.25 -27.57 10.74
N GLY A 275 -53.34 -28.54 10.77
CA GLY A 275 -52.43 -28.81 9.66
C GLY A 275 -51.02 -28.26 9.85
N ASP A 276 -50.70 -27.51 10.90
CA ASP A 276 -49.31 -27.11 11.19
C ASP A 276 -48.36 -28.33 11.25
N SER A 277 -48.75 -29.38 11.96
CA SER A 277 -48.04 -30.67 12.03
C SER A 277 -48.04 -31.46 10.70
N GLY A 278 -48.82 -31.03 9.71
CA GLY A 278 -48.87 -31.59 8.37
C GLY A 278 -48.43 -30.62 7.27
N ALA A 279 -47.78 -29.51 7.64
CA ALA A 279 -47.33 -28.51 6.68
C ALA A 279 -46.37 -29.14 5.66
N THR A 280 -46.36 -28.63 4.42
CA THR A 280 -45.46 -29.14 3.38
C THR A 280 -44.02 -29.13 3.86
N GLY A 281 -43.34 -30.28 3.79
CA GLY A 281 -41.96 -30.42 4.22
C GLY A 281 -41.74 -30.42 5.73
N MET A 282 -42.82 -30.45 6.53
CA MET A 282 -42.74 -30.74 7.96
C MET A 282 -41.95 -32.03 8.15
N GLN A 283 -40.91 -31.97 8.98
CA GLN A 283 -40.13 -33.15 9.29
C GLN A 283 -40.90 -33.99 10.29
N HIS A 284 -41.07 -33.53 11.52
CA HIS A 284 -41.46 -34.39 12.64
C HIS A 284 -42.50 -33.73 13.56
N MET A 285 -42.87 -34.40 14.66
CA MET A 285 -43.78 -33.93 15.70
C MET A 285 -43.03 -33.46 16.94
N GLY A 286 -43.68 -32.57 17.70
CA GLY A 286 -43.17 -32.12 18.98
C GLY A 286 -43.37 -33.17 20.06
N VAL A 287 -42.29 -33.68 20.66
CA VAL A 287 -42.38 -34.67 21.76
C VAL A 287 -42.14 -33.98 23.09
N VAL A 288 -43.12 -34.03 23.97
CA VAL A 288 -43.17 -33.26 25.21
C VAL A 288 -43.27 -34.18 26.43
N LYS A 289 -42.45 -33.88 27.45
CA LYS A 289 -42.57 -34.44 28.81
C LYS A 289 -42.49 -33.31 29.83
N ASP A 290 -43.35 -33.37 30.85
CA ASP A 290 -43.35 -32.43 31.97
C ASP A 290 -42.69 -33.07 33.20
N PHE A 291 -41.93 -32.28 33.95
CA PHE A 291 -41.23 -32.70 35.16
C PHE A 291 -41.55 -31.75 36.32
N LEU A 292 -41.96 -32.29 37.46
CA LEU A 292 -42.27 -31.54 38.67
C LEU A 292 -41.01 -31.38 39.53
N ILE A 293 -40.47 -30.16 39.61
CA ILE A 293 -39.28 -29.84 40.38
C ILE A 293 -39.70 -29.27 41.73
N THR A 294 -39.41 -30.02 42.79
CA THR A 294 -39.68 -29.61 44.18
C THR A 294 -38.46 -28.94 44.79
N PHE A 295 -38.62 -27.75 45.37
CA PHE A 295 -37.57 -27.02 46.08
C PHE A 295 -38.07 -26.45 47.42
N ALA A 296 -37.16 -26.30 48.37
CA ALA A 296 -37.49 -25.80 49.71
C ALA A 296 -37.54 -24.26 49.75
N ILE A 297 -38.62 -23.69 50.29
CA ILE A 297 -38.70 -22.28 50.69
C ILE A 297 -38.33 -22.18 52.17
N THR A 298 -37.35 -21.34 52.50
CA THR A 298 -36.99 -21.01 53.89
C THR A 298 -37.56 -19.62 54.26
N ASN A 299 -38.47 -19.57 55.25
CA ASN A 299 -38.92 -18.40 56.01
C ASN A 299 -39.59 -17.22 55.27
N GLY A 300 -40.33 -17.41 54.17
CA GLY A 300 -41.16 -16.33 53.57
C GLY A 300 -40.38 -15.12 53.05
N VAL A 301 -39.04 -15.20 53.03
CA VAL A 301 -38.13 -14.23 52.44
C VAL A 301 -37.74 -14.77 51.08
N ILE A 302 -38.08 -14.03 50.02
CA ILE A 302 -37.78 -14.41 48.64
C ILE A 302 -36.33 -14.01 48.37
N ALA A 303 -35.47 -14.98 48.04
CA ALA A 303 -34.09 -14.73 47.61
C ALA A 303 -34.09 -13.78 46.39
N PRO A 304 -33.00 -13.03 46.15
CA PRO A 304 -33.00 -12.06 45.06
C PRO A 304 -33.13 -12.77 43.71
N VAL A 305 -34.01 -12.27 42.85
CA VAL A 305 -34.20 -12.76 41.47
C VAL A 305 -33.99 -11.60 40.52
N ILE A 306 -33.08 -11.76 39.56
CA ILE A 306 -32.84 -10.74 38.53
C ILE A 306 -33.95 -10.82 37.50
N THR A 307 -34.70 -9.74 37.34
CA THR A 307 -35.78 -9.62 36.35
C THR A 307 -35.30 -8.94 35.07
N ASN A 308 -34.28 -8.08 35.16
CA ASN A 308 -33.60 -7.53 33.99
C ASN A 308 -32.09 -7.63 34.18
N GLN A 309 -31.44 -8.40 33.30
CA GLN A 309 -29.99 -8.55 33.27
C GLN A 309 -29.30 -7.27 32.78
N PRO A 310 -28.09 -6.97 33.28
CA PRO A 310 -27.26 -5.93 32.70
C PRO A 310 -26.90 -6.26 31.25
N GLN A 311 -26.94 -5.25 30.38
CA GLN A 311 -26.63 -5.39 28.96
C GLN A 311 -25.16 -5.10 28.70
N SER A 312 -24.56 -5.79 27.72
CA SER A 312 -23.24 -5.43 27.20
C SER A 312 -23.27 -4.04 26.57
N LEU A 313 -22.19 -3.28 26.73
CA LEU A 313 -22.07 -1.91 26.27
C LEU A 313 -20.84 -1.74 25.39
N THR A 314 -20.97 -0.94 24.34
CA THR A 314 -19.85 -0.45 23.55
C THR A 314 -19.82 1.07 23.66
N VAL A 315 -18.71 1.63 24.12
CA VAL A 315 -18.53 3.09 24.27
C VAL A 315 -17.21 3.52 23.64
N THR A 316 -17.14 4.76 23.16
CA THR A 316 -15.87 5.38 22.77
C THR A 316 -15.10 5.82 24.03
N GLN A 317 -13.77 5.77 23.99
CA GLN A 317 -12.91 6.22 25.07
C GLN A 317 -13.30 7.62 25.58
N ASN A 318 -13.25 7.81 26.89
CA ASN A 318 -13.68 9.00 27.64
C ASN A 318 -15.20 9.22 27.73
N ASN A 319 -16.03 8.36 27.14
CA ASN A 319 -17.47 8.37 27.39
C ASN A 319 -17.82 7.51 28.61
N ASN A 320 -18.99 7.76 29.19
CA ASN A 320 -19.50 6.99 30.32
C ASN A 320 -20.15 5.69 29.84
N ALA A 321 -19.91 4.59 30.56
CA ALA A 321 -20.62 3.31 30.39
C ALA A 321 -21.50 3.05 31.62
N ASN A 322 -22.82 2.96 31.44
CA ASN A 322 -23.78 2.81 32.53
C ASN A 322 -24.48 1.45 32.48
N PHE A 323 -24.08 0.56 33.39
CA PHE A 323 -24.75 -0.71 33.60
C PHE A 323 -25.90 -0.56 34.59
N THR A 324 -27.03 -1.20 34.30
CA THR A 324 -28.20 -1.25 35.18
C THR A 324 -28.65 -2.68 35.36
N VAL A 325 -29.20 -3.00 36.52
CA VAL A 325 -29.84 -4.29 36.81
C VAL A 325 -31.18 -4.03 37.49
N LEU A 326 -32.18 -4.87 37.20
CA LEU A 326 -33.43 -4.90 37.98
C LEU A 326 -33.54 -6.26 38.66
N ALA A 327 -33.78 -6.24 39.96
CA ALA A 327 -33.99 -7.44 40.75
C ALA A 327 -35.17 -7.28 41.70
N GLY A 328 -35.94 -8.35 41.82
CA GLY A 328 -36.95 -8.55 42.85
C GLY A 328 -36.42 -9.41 43.98
N GLY A 329 -37.24 -9.58 45.03
CA GLY A 329 -36.88 -10.32 46.23
C GLY A 329 -37.25 -9.52 47.47
N THR A 330 -37.23 -10.17 48.64
CA THR A 330 -37.51 -9.48 49.90
C THR A 330 -36.39 -8.48 50.22
N ALA A 331 -36.76 -7.23 50.45
CA ALA A 331 -35.82 -6.16 50.82
C ALA A 331 -35.23 -6.37 52.24
N PRO A 332 -34.04 -5.80 52.55
CA PRO A 332 -33.19 -4.99 51.67
C PRO A 332 -32.36 -5.85 50.69
N LEU A 333 -32.29 -5.40 49.44
CA LEU A 333 -31.35 -5.94 48.45
C LEU A 333 -30.04 -5.17 48.52
N SER A 334 -28.94 -5.90 48.71
CA SER A 334 -27.58 -5.36 48.64
C SER A 334 -26.96 -5.70 47.29
N TYR A 335 -26.33 -4.74 46.64
CA TYR A 335 -25.68 -4.92 45.33
C TYR A 335 -24.16 -4.83 45.50
N GLN A 336 -23.42 -5.58 44.69
CA GLN A 336 -21.98 -5.43 44.57
C GLN A 336 -21.57 -5.73 43.13
N TRP A 337 -21.19 -4.69 42.39
CA TRP A 337 -20.64 -4.86 41.04
C TRP A 337 -19.21 -5.38 41.09
N ARG A 338 -18.85 -6.17 40.07
CA ARG A 338 -17.56 -6.80 39.89
C ARG A 338 -17.03 -6.58 38.49
N PHE A 339 -15.72 -6.39 38.37
CA PHE A 339 -14.99 -6.43 37.11
C PHE A 339 -14.13 -7.70 37.09
N GLY A 340 -14.43 -8.61 36.17
CA GLY A 340 -13.96 -9.99 36.25
C GLY A 340 -14.45 -10.64 37.55
N ALA A 341 -13.53 -11.15 38.36
CA ALA A 341 -13.82 -11.74 39.67
C ALA A 341 -13.72 -10.74 40.84
N THR A 342 -13.27 -9.50 40.60
CA THR A 342 -12.92 -8.54 41.65
C THR A 342 -14.05 -7.56 41.92
N ASN A 343 -14.36 -7.31 43.19
CA ASN A 343 -15.35 -6.29 43.59
C ASN A 343 -14.88 -4.89 43.23
N ILE A 344 -15.78 -4.10 42.63
CA ILE A 344 -15.56 -2.68 42.37
C ILE A 344 -15.93 -1.91 43.64
N GLY A 345 -14.95 -1.26 44.27
CA GLY A 345 -15.17 -0.50 45.50
C GLY A 345 -16.26 0.57 45.35
N GLY A 346 -17.22 0.60 46.28
CA GLY A 346 -18.31 1.59 46.30
C GLY A 346 -19.43 1.38 45.29
N ALA A 347 -19.33 0.39 44.40
CA ALA A 347 -20.37 0.08 43.41
C ALA A 347 -21.46 -0.81 44.03
N THR A 348 -22.28 -0.22 44.90
CA THR A 348 -23.28 -0.95 45.71
C THR A 348 -24.73 -0.59 45.41
N ALA A 349 -25.00 -0.03 44.22
CA ALA A 349 -26.34 0.34 43.77
C ALA A 349 -26.84 -0.60 42.64
N SER A 350 -28.12 -0.50 42.30
CA SER A 350 -28.73 -1.19 41.16
C SER A 350 -28.22 -0.71 39.79
N SER A 351 -27.37 0.32 39.78
CA SER A 351 -26.63 0.75 38.60
C SER A 351 -25.16 1.00 38.95
N TYR A 352 -24.32 0.87 37.93
CA TYR A 352 -22.91 1.20 38.01
C TYR A 352 -22.49 1.93 36.74
N THR A 353 -22.00 3.16 36.90
CA THR A 353 -21.43 3.94 35.82
C THR A 353 -19.91 3.96 35.91
N ARG A 354 -19.23 3.42 34.91
CA ARG A 354 -17.82 3.72 34.67
C ARG A 354 -17.74 5.07 33.96
N THR A 355 -17.32 6.10 34.66
CA THR A 355 -17.10 7.43 34.08
C THR A 355 -15.81 7.47 33.28
N ALA A 356 -15.81 8.22 32.18
CA ALA A 356 -14.65 8.41 31.31
C ALA A 356 -13.89 7.12 31.00
N ALA A 357 -14.60 6.11 30.46
CA ALA A 357 -14.06 4.76 30.27
C ALA A 357 -12.77 4.76 29.44
N GLN A 358 -11.78 4.02 29.91
CA GLN A 358 -10.47 3.84 29.30
C GLN A 358 -10.31 2.43 28.72
N ALA A 359 -9.29 2.20 27.90
CA ALA A 359 -9.08 0.92 27.24
C ALA A 359 -9.02 -0.27 28.22
N ASN A 360 -8.41 -0.07 29.39
CA ASN A 360 -8.28 -1.05 30.47
C ASN A 360 -9.58 -1.32 31.25
N ASP A 361 -10.65 -0.55 31.02
CA ASP A 361 -11.97 -0.84 31.56
C ASP A 361 -12.74 -1.89 30.74
N THR A 362 -12.23 -2.26 29.55
CA THR A 362 -12.80 -3.30 28.69
C THR A 362 -12.78 -4.64 29.42
N GLY A 363 -13.92 -5.34 29.44
CA GLY A 363 -14.03 -6.67 30.02
C GLY A 363 -15.39 -6.95 30.64
N ASN A 364 -15.44 -7.96 31.50
CA ASN A 364 -16.68 -8.55 31.97
C ASN A 364 -17.13 -7.91 33.28
N TYR A 365 -18.37 -7.40 33.30
CA TYR A 365 -19.02 -6.85 34.46
C TYR A 365 -20.13 -7.80 34.92
N THR A 366 -20.20 -8.06 36.22
CA THR A 366 -21.31 -8.77 36.85
C THR A 366 -21.74 -8.02 38.11
N VAL A 367 -22.96 -8.25 38.57
CA VAL A 367 -23.42 -7.76 39.87
C VAL A 367 -23.91 -8.94 40.71
N VAL A 368 -23.45 -8.98 41.95
CA VAL A 368 -23.96 -9.90 42.98
C VAL A 368 -25.02 -9.17 43.76
N ILE A 369 -26.20 -9.77 43.87
CA ILE A 369 -27.34 -9.21 44.60
C ILE A 369 -27.66 -10.16 45.73
N THR A 370 -27.66 -9.67 46.95
CA THR A 370 -27.79 -10.48 48.17
C THR A 370 -28.88 -9.92 49.08
N ASN A 371 -29.63 -10.80 49.73
CA ASN A 371 -30.46 -10.50 50.89
C ASN A 371 -30.31 -11.62 51.94
N THR A 372 -31.15 -11.60 52.99
CA THR A 372 -31.08 -12.60 54.07
C THR A 372 -31.47 -14.01 53.65
N ALA A 373 -32.15 -14.19 52.52
CA ALA A 373 -32.54 -15.50 51.98
C ALA A 373 -31.51 -16.09 51.01
N GLY A 374 -30.62 -15.28 50.45
CA GLY A 374 -29.58 -15.79 49.55
C GLY A 374 -28.95 -14.73 48.66
N SER A 375 -28.23 -15.20 47.63
CA SER A 375 -27.54 -14.36 46.67
C SER A 375 -27.71 -14.88 45.25
N VAL A 376 -27.83 -13.96 44.29
CA VAL A 376 -27.82 -14.25 42.85
C VAL A 376 -26.73 -13.42 42.18
N THR A 377 -26.12 -13.97 41.13
CA THR A 377 -25.17 -13.26 40.28
C THR A 377 -25.80 -13.01 38.92
N SER A 378 -25.63 -11.81 38.37
CA SER A 378 -26.11 -11.50 37.02
C SER A 378 -25.39 -12.29 35.93
N SER A 379 -26.01 -12.38 34.76
CA SER A 379 -25.26 -12.73 33.55
C SER A 379 -24.12 -11.72 33.32
N VAL A 380 -23.11 -12.16 32.58
CA VAL A 380 -21.98 -11.31 32.23
C VAL A 380 -22.42 -10.24 31.23
N ALA A 381 -22.21 -8.97 31.59
CA ALA A 381 -22.31 -7.83 30.69
C ALA A 381 -20.90 -7.38 30.29
N THR A 382 -20.58 -7.37 29.00
CA THR A 382 -19.23 -7.00 28.53
C THR A 382 -19.18 -5.51 28.21
N LEU A 383 -18.17 -4.80 28.72
CA LEU A 383 -17.81 -3.46 28.24
C LEU A 383 -16.78 -3.58 27.13
N THR A 384 -17.06 -3.01 25.96
CA THR A 384 -16.07 -2.78 24.91
C THR A 384 -15.77 -1.29 24.80
N VAL A 385 -14.52 -0.89 25.02
CA VAL A 385 -14.09 0.51 24.85
C VAL A 385 -13.36 0.68 23.52
N LEU A 386 -13.98 1.41 22.59
CA LEU A 386 -13.37 1.75 21.31
C LEU A 386 -12.46 2.96 21.49
N VAL A 387 -11.19 2.82 21.12
CA VAL A 387 -10.17 3.87 21.17
C VAL A 387 -10.01 4.47 19.77
N PRO A 388 -10.30 5.77 19.56
CA PRO A 388 -10.13 6.43 18.28
C PRO A 388 -8.70 6.32 17.73
N PRO A 389 -8.48 6.46 16.41
CA PRO A 389 -7.15 6.44 15.84
C PRO A 389 -6.28 7.59 16.37
N GLY A 390 -5.03 7.29 16.71
CA GLY A 390 -4.01 8.25 17.11
C GLY A 390 -2.73 8.06 16.28
N ILE A 391 -1.83 9.05 16.32
CA ILE A 391 -0.52 9.00 15.64
C ILE A 391 0.57 9.11 16.68
N ALA A 392 1.31 8.02 16.90
CA ALA A 392 2.50 8.00 17.75
C ALA A 392 3.73 8.53 17.01
N THR A 393 3.83 8.30 15.70
CA THR A 393 4.90 8.84 14.87
C THR A 393 4.32 9.32 13.54
N PRO A 394 4.32 10.63 13.26
CA PRO A 394 3.76 11.18 12.03
C PRO A 394 4.69 10.92 10.84
N PRO A 395 4.14 10.89 9.60
CA PRO A 395 4.95 10.87 8.40
C PRO A 395 5.83 12.13 8.33
N GLN A 396 7.06 11.95 7.88
CA GLN A 396 8.04 13.03 7.71
C GLN A 396 8.12 13.45 6.25
N SER A 397 8.40 14.73 6.02
CA SER A 397 8.69 15.24 4.68
C SER A 397 9.98 14.62 4.14
N LEU A 398 10.03 14.38 2.84
CA LEU A 398 11.14 13.71 2.17
C LEU A 398 11.65 14.55 1.01
N THR A 399 12.96 14.54 0.81
CA THR A 399 13.61 15.07 -0.39
C THR A 399 14.36 13.93 -1.06
N VAL A 400 14.00 13.61 -2.30
CA VAL A 400 14.64 12.54 -3.08
C VAL A 400 15.11 13.07 -4.43
N THR A 401 16.10 12.42 -5.01
CA THR A 401 16.50 12.68 -6.40
C THR A 401 15.53 11.93 -7.34
N GLN A 402 15.22 12.52 -8.49
CA GLN A 402 14.37 11.92 -9.52
C GLN A 402 14.84 10.49 -9.83
N ASN A 403 13.88 9.60 -10.01
CA ASN A 403 14.05 8.15 -10.23
C ASN A 403 14.41 7.32 -8.99
N ASN A 404 14.68 7.93 -7.83
CA ASN A 404 14.81 7.19 -6.58
C ASN A 404 13.44 6.93 -5.95
N ASN A 405 13.38 5.97 -5.03
CA ASN A 405 12.16 5.67 -4.28
C ASN A 405 11.99 6.65 -3.10
N ALA A 406 10.75 7.02 -2.80
CA ALA A 406 10.38 7.78 -1.61
C ALA A 406 9.41 6.98 -0.73
N THR A 407 9.75 6.75 0.54
CA THR A 407 8.95 5.93 1.46
C THR A 407 8.48 6.74 2.66
N PHE A 408 7.18 6.99 2.72
CA PHE A 408 6.52 7.57 3.89
C PHE A 408 6.10 6.46 4.85
N THR A 409 6.25 6.70 6.15
CA THR A 409 5.85 5.76 7.21
C THR A 409 5.06 6.49 8.29
N VAL A 410 4.09 5.81 8.89
CA VAL A 410 3.34 6.30 10.05
C VAL A 410 3.25 5.20 11.11
N VAL A 411 3.31 5.58 12.38
CA VAL A 411 2.99 4.68 13.50
C VAL A 411 1.67 5.15 14.11
N ALA A 412 0.63 4.36 13.90
CA ALA A 412 -0.71 4.65 14.39
C ALA A 412 -1.05 3.83 15.65
N THR A 413 -1.92 4.40 16.48
CA THR A 413 -2.52 3.75 17.66
C THR A 413 -4.04 3.73 17.50
N GLY A 414 -4.73 2.89 18.26
CA GLY A 414 -6.19 2.80 18.24
C GLY A 414 -6.66 1.37 18.46
N ASN A 415 -7.89 1.22 18.94
CA ASN A 415 -8.53 -0.07 19.15
C ASN A 415 -10.02 -0.01 18.74
N PRO A 416 -10.48 -0.77 17.75
CA PRO A 416 -9.72 -1.69 16.90
C PRO A 416 -8.56 -1.00 16.16
N ALA A 417 -7.56 -1.78 15.76
CA ALA A 417 -6.42 -1.25 15.00
C ALA A 417 -6.92 -0.47 13.77
N PRO A 418 -6.41 0.75 13.52
CA PRO A 418 -6.90 1.58 12.42
C PRO A 418 -6.50 1.02 11.06
N ALA A 419 -7.41 1.13 10.09
CA ALA A 419 -7.10 0.97 8.68
C ALA A 419 -6.41 2.24 8.15
N TYR A 420 -5.55 2.08 7.16
CA TYR A 420 -4.78 3.17 6.55
C TYR A 420 -5.31 3.47 5.14
N GLN A 421 -5.26 4.73 4.74
CA GLN A 421 -5.44 5.16 3.36
C GLN A 421 -4.56 6.38 3.08
N TRP A 422 -3.49 6.19 2.32
CA TRP A 422 -2.64 7.32 1.91
C TRP A 422 -3.31 8.16 0.82
N ARG A 423 -3.04 9.46 0.86
CA ARG A 423 -3.54 10.45 -0.09
C ARG A 423 -2.41 11.30 -0.64
N PHE A 424 -2.52 11.66 -1.91
CA PHE A 424 -1.73 12.70 -2.55
C PHE A 424 -2.63 13.90 -2.80
N GLY A 425 -2.30 15.04 -2.16
CA GLY A 425 -3.24 16.14 -2.01
C GLY A 425 -4.49 15.68 -1.26
N THR A 426 -5.65 15.78 -1.91
CA THR A 426 -6.95 15.33 -1.38
C THR A 426 -7.39 13.96 -1.89
N THR A 427 -6.66 13.37 -2.84
CA THR A 427 -7.08 12.16 -3.55
C THR A 427 -6.46 10.90 -2.94
N ASN A 428 -7.26 9.86 -2.77
CA ASN A 428 -6.80 8.55 -2.32
C ASN A 428 -5.86 7.91 -3.33
N ILE A 429 -4.72 7.40 -2.84
CA ILE A 429 -3.80 6.60 -3.63
C ILE A 429 -4.29 5.16 -3.60
N ALA A 430 -4.65 4.61 -4.77
CA ALA A 430 -5.18 3.26 -4.88
C ALA A 430 -4.20 2.22 -4.30
N GLY A 431 -4.71 1.31 -3.47
CA GLY A 431 -3.94 0.22 -2.86
C GLY A 431 -2.97 0.63 -1.74
N ALA A 432 -2.84 1.92 -1.43
CA ALA A 432 -1.95 2.41 -0.37
C ALA A 432 -2.64 2.34 1.01
N THR A 433 -2.81 1.12 1.52
CA THR A 433 -3.62 0.82 2.71
C THR A 433 -2.83 0.26 3.90
N THR A 434 -1.51 0.49 3.94
CA THR A 434 -0.64 0.02 5.03
C THR A 434 0.02 1.18 5.80
N SER A 435 0.75 0.87 6.88
CA SER A 435 1.50 1.87 7.67
C SER A 435 2.66 2.53 6.91
N ALA A 436 3.02 2.04 5.72
CA ALA A 436 4.00 2.67 4.85
C ALA A 436 3.47 2.82 3.42
N TYR A 437 3.87 3.89 2.75
CA TYR A 437 3.65 4.08 1.33
C TYR A 437 4.97 4.41 0.64
N THR A 438 5.33 3.60 -0.36
CA THR A 438 6.51 3.84 -1.19
C THR A 438 6.08 4.27 -2.58
N ARG A 439 6.49 5.47 -2.98
CA ARG A 439 6.49 5.89 -4.38
C ARG A 439 7.78 5.41 -5.03
N VAL A 440 7.66 4.39 -5.88
CA VAL A 440 8.79 3.88 -6.66
C VAL A 440 9.09 4.81 -7.83
N ASN A 441 10.37 5.01 -8.15
CA ASN A 441 10.79 5.81 -9.30
C ASN A 441 10.18 7.23 -9.32
N ALA A 442 10.34 7.97 -8.21
CA ALA A 442 9.65 9.24 -8.00
C ALA A 442 9.97 10.26 -9.12
N GLN A 443 8.90 10.85 -9.66
CA GLN A 443 8.95 11.85 -10.73
C GLN A 443 8.52 13.23 -10.22
N THR A 444 8.76 14.29 -11.00
CA THR A 444 8.44 15.67 -10.59
C THR A 444 6.94 15.91 -10.36
N ASN A 445 6.06 15.18 -11.04
CA ASN A 445 4.61 15.21 -10.82
C ASN A 445 4.15 14.47 -9.55
N ASP A 446 5.05 13.73 -8.89
CA ASP A 446 4.80 13.12 -7.60
C ASP A 446 5.17 14.05 -6.44
N ALA A 447 5.87 15.15 -6.71
CA ALA A 447 6.17 16.15 -5.69
C ALA A 447 4.88 16.81 -5.18
N GLY A 448 4.76 16.95 -3.86
CA GLY A 448 3.58 17.54 -3.23
C GLY A 448 3.26 16.93 -1.87
N ASN A 449 2.03 17.14 -1.43
CA ASN A 449 1.63 16.86 -0.06
C ASN A 449 1.03 15.46 0.06
N TYR A 450 1.57 14.66 0.98
CA TYR A 450 1.07 13.36 1.34
C TYR A 450 0.46 13.39 2.73
N THR A 451 -0.70 12.75 2.88
CA THR A 451 -1.33 12.50 4.18
C THR A 451 -1.77 11.04 4.25
N VAL A 452 -1.98 10.53 5.46
CA VAL A 452 -2.63 9.23 5.66
C VAL A 452 -3.87 9.43 6.51
N VAL A 453 -4.98 8.83 6.06
CA VAL A 453 -6.22 8.75 6.82
C VAL A 453 -6.21 7.43 7.57
N LEU A 454 -6.40 7.53 8.89
CA LEU A 454 -6.53 6.41 9.81
C LEU A 454 -7.99 6.31 10.22
N THR A 455 -8.60 5.14 10.07
CA THR A 455 -10.03 4.95 10.38
C THR A 455 -10.25 3.67 11.17
N ASN A 456 -11.06 3.74 12.22
CA ASN A 456 -11.63 2.57 12.90
C ASN A 456 -13.09 2.85 13.32
N ALA A 457 -13.71 1.90 14.03
CA ALA A 457 -15.10 2.03 14.49
C ALA A 457 -15.34 3.20 15.48
N ALA A 458 -14.30 3.75 16.10
CA ALA A 458 -14.38 4.89 17.00
C ALA A 458 -14.21 6.25 16.30
N GLY A 459 -13.76 6.29 15.04
CA GLY A 459 -13.62 7.52 14.27
C GLY A 459 -12.51 7.50 13.22
N GLY A 460 -12.19 8.69 12.72
CA GLY A 460 -11.13 8.89 11.73
C GLY A 460 -10.19 10.03 12.10
N LEU A 461 -8.92 9.88 11.77
CA LEU A 461 -7.88 10.88 11.96
C LEU A 461 -7.06 11.02 10.67
N THR A 462 -6.84 12.25 10.22
CA THR A 462 -5.89 12.53 9.13
C THR A 462 -4.56 12.98 9.73
N SER A 463 -3.45 12.47 9.22
CA SER A 463 -2.12 12.91 9.64
C SER A 463 -1.83 14.36 9.30
N ALA A 464 -0.82 14.94 9.97
CA ALA A 464 -0.15 16.12 9.44
C ALA A 464 0.39 15.84 8.03
N VAL A 465 0.57 16.92 7.27
CA VAL A 465 1.11 16.87 5.90
C VAL A 465 2.60 16.53 5.94
N ALA A 466 2.99 15.54 5.12
CA ALA A 466 4.37 15.26 4.77
C ALA A 466 4.60 15.62 3.30
N THR A 467 5.54 16.51 3.00
CA THR A 467 5.78 16.97 1.63
C THR A 467 6.89 16.15 0.97
N LEU A 468 6.65 15.65 -0.23
CA LEU A 468 7.68 15.10 -1.11
C LEU A 468 8.27 16.21 -1.97
N THR A 469 9.58 16.41 -1.87
CA THR A 469 10.37 17.23 -2.81
C THR A 469 11.17 16.31 -3.71
N VAL A 470 11.01 16.46 -5.03
CA VAL A 470 11.79 15.68 -6.02
C VAL A 470 12.78 16.61 -6.71
N LEU A 471 14.07 16.35 -6.50
CA LEU A 471 15.16 17.10 -7.12
C LEU A 471 15.58 16.44 -8.43
N VAL A 472 15.66 17.21 -9.50
CA VAL A 472 16.11 16.78 -10.83
C VAL A 472 17.61 17.12 -10.93
N PRO A 473 18.50 16.13 -11.14
CA PRO A 473 19.92 16.39 -11.40
C PRO A 473 20.11 17.31 -12.61
N PRO A 474 21.25 17.99 -12.75
CA PRO A 474 21.43 18.86 -13.88
C PRO A 474 21.51 18.04 -15.19
N GLY A 475 21.00 18.61 -16.27
CA GLY A 475 21.11 18.08 -17.64
C GLY A 475 21.63 19.16 -18.58
N ILE A 476 22.16 18.78 -19.74
CA ILE A 476 22.61 19.73 -20.76
C ILE A 476 21.67 19.65 -21.96
N ALA A 477 20.86 20.70 -22.14
CA ALA A 477 19.99 20.85 -23.31
C ALA A 477 20.76 21.32 -24.54
N THR A 478 21.83 22.11 -24.37
CA THR A 478 22.69 22.54 -25.48
C THR A 478 24.14 22.55 -25.03
N GLN A 479 24.95 21.71 -25.68
CA GLN A 479 26.39 21.60 -25.43
C GLN A 479 27.13 22.85 -25.94
N PRO A 480 28.24 23.25 -25.28
CA PRO A 480 29.13 24.26 -25.83
C PRO A 480 29.70 23.79 -27.17
N GLN A 481 29.81 24.71 -28.12
CA GLN A 481 30.34 24.44 -29.45
C GLN A 481 31.80 24.84 -29.54
N SER A 482 32.58 24.09 -30.34
CA SER A 482 33.94 24.48 -30.67
C SER A 482 33.95 25.78 -31.48
N LEU A 483 34.96 26.62 -31.25
CA LEU A 483 35.06 27.94 -31.85
C LEU A 483 36.40 28.10 -32.56
N THR A 484 36.38 28.77 -33.70
CA THR A 484 37.57 29.26 -34.37
C THR A 484 37.49 30.78 -34.43
N VAL A 485 38.45 31.47 -33.82
CA VAL A 485 38.51 32.93 -33.78
C VAL A 485 39.86 33.43 -34.29
N THR A 486 39.88 34.62 -34.88
CA THR A 486 41.14 35.31 -35.17
C THR A 486 41.74 35.88 -33.88
N GLN A 487 43.06 35.84 -33.74
CA GLN A 487 43.78 36.41 -32.60
C GLN A 487 43.31 37.84 -32.30
N ASN A 488 43.18 38.16 -31.02
CA ASN A 488 42.66 39.42 -30.47
C ASN A 488 41.14 39.61 -30.55
N ASN A 489 40.39 38.70 -31.19
CA ASN A 489 38.93 38.69 -31.09
C ASN A 489 38.45 37.94 -29.83
N ASN A 490 37.20 38.16 -29.44
CA ASN A 490 36.60 37.47 -28.31
C ASN A 490 36.09 36.08 -28.72
N ALA A 491 36.23 35.09 -27.84
CA ALA A 491 35.61 33.78 -27.98
C ALA A 491 34.59 33.55 -26.85
N THR A 492 33.33 33.29 -27.19
CA THR A 492 32.24 33.10 -26.20
C THR A 492 31.65 31.71 -26.28
N PHE A 493 31.90 30.89 -25.26
CA PHE A 493 31.24 29.61 -25.07
C PHE A 493 29.93 29.79 -24.29
N THR A 494 28.90 29.06 -24.68
CA THR A 494 27.60 29.06 -24.00
C THR A 494 27.15 27.63 -23.74
N VAL A 495 26.41 27.40 -22.66
CA VAL A 495 25.75 26.13 -22.35
C VAL A 495 24.31 26.40 -21.92
N ALA A 496 23.38 25.57 -22.36
CA ALA A 496 22.01 25.58 -21.84
C ALA A 496 21.81 24.34 -20.99
N ALA A 497 21.51 24.52 -19.71
CA ALA A 497 21.35 23.44 -18.74
C ALA A 497 19.92 23.40 -18.16
N THR A 498 19.47 22.21 -17.81
CA THR A 498 18.20 21.93 -17.13
C THR A 498 18.47 21.32 -15.76
N GLY A 499 17.43 21.13 -14.94
CA GLY A 499 17.52 20.55 -13.60
C GLY A 499 16.88 21.45 -12.55
N THR A 500 16.82 20.97 -11.31
CA THR A 500 16.30 21.77 -10.20
C THR A 500 17.22 22.95 -9.91
N ALA A 501 16.64 24.16 -9.79
CA ALA A 501 17.36 25.36 -9.40
C ALA A 501 17.80 25.30 -7.93
N THR A 502 18.91 25.94 -7.53
CA THR A 502 19.81 26.77 -8.32
C THR A 502 20.90 25.93 -9.00
N LEU A 503 21.14 26.16 -10.30
CA LEU A 503 22.26 25.56 -11.02
C LEU A 503 23.54 26.39 -10.81
N GLY A 504 24.62 25.72 -10.40
CA GLY A 504 25.98 26.27 -10.38
C GLY A 504 26.76 25.87 -11.63
N TYR A 505 27.62 26.76 -12.11
CA TYR A 505 28.49 26.53 -13.27
C TYR A 505 29.95 26.74 -12.87
N GLN A 506 30.86 26.01 -13.50
CA GLN A 506 32.30 26.25 -13.41
C GLN A 506 32.96 25.86 -14.73
N TRP A 507 33.38 26.86 -15.51
CA TRP A 507 34.14 26.61 -16.74
C TRP A 507 35.56 26.18 -16.44
N ARG A 508 36.10 25.33 -17.30
CA ARG A 508 37.44 24.76 -17.19
C ARG A 508 38.17 24.83 -18.52
N PHE A 509 39.45 25.15 -18.45
CA PHE A 509 40.38 25.12 -19.58
C PHE A 509 41.42 24.04 -19.33
N ASN A 510 41.55 23.07 -20.27
CA ASN A 510 42.46 21.93 -20.14
C ASN A 510 42.36 21.24 -18.77
N ALA A 511 41.12 20.98 -18.33
CA ALA A 511 40.73 20.40 -17.04
C ALA A 511 40.94 21.27 -15.78
N GLY A 512 41.64 22.42 -15.86
CA GLY A 512 41.78 23.36 -14.75
C GLY A 512 40.60 24.35 -14.66
N ASN A 513 40.14 24.67 -13.44
CA ASN A 513 39.08 25.65 -13.23
C ASN A 513 39.52 27.06 -13.65
N ILE A 514 38.67 27.75 -14.41
CA ILE A 514 38.85 29.17 -14.74
C ILE A 514 38.24 29.99 -13.61
N ALA A 515 39.06 30.78 -12.91
CA ALA A 515 38.62 31.58 -11.78
C ALA A 515 37.50 32.56 -12.18
N GLY A 516 36.41 32.59 -11.39
CA GLY A 516 35.27 33.48 -11.60
C GLY A 516 34.33 33.11 -12.76
N ALA A 517 34.63 32.07 -13.54
CA ALA A 517 33.81 31.66 -14.68
C ALA A 517 32.65 30.75 -14.22
N THR A 518 31.66 31.34 -13.54
CA THR A 518 30.56 30.62 -12.89
C THR A 518 29.16 30.89 -13.48
N ALA A 519 29.11 31.41 -14.71
CA ALA A 519 27.86 31.65 -15.44
C ALA A 519 27.63 30.58 -16.53
N SER A 520 26.42 30.57 -17.11
CA SER A 520 26.07 29.72 -18.26
C SER A 520 26.80 30.08 -19.55
N SER A 521 27.54 31.19 -19.57
CA SER A 521 28.46 31.56 -20.64
C SER A 521 29.82 31.94 -20.07
N TYR A 522 30.85 31.74 -20.88
CA TYR A 522 32.21 32.22 -20.61
C TYR A 522 32.78 32.86 -21.86
N THR A 523 33.22 34.11 -21.74
CA THR A 523 33.89 34.85 -22.80
C THR A 523 35.36 34.99 -22.47
N ARG A 524 36.22 34.45 -23.34
CA ARG A 524 37.64 34.80 -23.37
C ARG A 524 37.81 36.03 -24.26
N SER A 525 37.96 37.19 -23.65
CA SER A 525 38.25 38.43 -24.37
C SER A 525 39.68 38.43 -24.90
N ASN A 526 39.91 39.07 -26.06
CA ASN A 526 41.24 39.23 -26.65
C ASN A 526 42.00 37.89 -26.77
N ALA A 527 41.38 36.87 -27.37
CA ALA A 527 41.89 35.50 -27.38
C ALA A 527 43.30 35.42 -28.01
N GLN A 528 44.21 34.77 -27.29
CA GLN A 528 45.60 34.55 -27.68
C GLN A 528 45.86 33.07 -27.98
N THR A 529 46.99 32.75 -28.60
CA THR A 529 47.32 31.37 -29.00
C THR A 529 47.45 30.39 -27.82
N ASN A 530 47.83 30.87 -26.64
CA ASN A 530 47.87 30.09 -25.40
C ASN A 530 46.49 29.84 -24.77
N ASP A 531 45.44 30.50 -25.28
CA ASP A 531 44.06 30.24 -24.90
C ASP A 531 43.43 29.12 -25.74
N ALA A 532 44.08 28.71 -26.83
CA ALA A 532 43.65 27.58 -27.66
C ALA A 532 43.73 26.27 -26.86
N GLY A 533 42.70 25.44 -26.98
CA GLY A 533 42.60 24.19 -26.23
C GLY A 533 41.17 23.83 -25.86
N ASN A 534 41.03 22.93 -24.89
CA ASN A 534 39.76 22.30 -24.57
C ASN A 534 39.03 23.02 -23.44
N TYR A 535 37.81 23.45 -23.71
CA TYR A 535 36.90 24.07 -22.76
C TYR A 535 35.79 23.08 -22.39
N THR A 536 35.51 22.96 -21.09
CA THR A 536 34.35 22.23 -20.55
C THR A 536 33.69 23.07 -19.46
N VAL A 537 32.45 22.77 -19.14
CA VAL A 537 31.77 23.36 -17.97
C VAL A 537 31.23 22.26 -17.08
N VAL A 538 31.49 22.37 -15.78
CA VAL A 538 30.87 21.55 -14.75
C VAL A 538 29.60 22.26 -14.28
N ILE A 539 28.47 21.55 -14.31
CA ILE A 539 27.18 22.06 -13.88
C ILE A 539 26.73 21.23 -12.67
N THR A 540 26.34 21.90 -11.59
CA THR A 540 25.97 21.26 -10.31
C THR A 540 24.67 21.81 -9.76
N ASN A 541 23.93 20.99 -9.03
CA ASN A 541 22.87 21.42 -8.11
C ASN A 541 22.84 20.50 -6.88
N SER A 542 21.83 20.65 -6.02
CA SER A 542 21.66 19.81 -4.83
C SER A 542 21.46 18.32 -5.10
N ALA A 543 21.15 17.92 -6.33
CA ALA A 543 20.95 16.53 -6.74
C ALA A 543 22.16 15.90 -7.44
N GLY A 544 23.22 16.66 -7.71
CA GLY A 544 24.45 16.12 -8.30
C GLY A 544 25.14 17.10 -9.24
N GLY A 545 25.99 16.56 -10.13
CA GLY A 545 26.66 17.35 -11.15
C GLY A 545 27.11 16.54 -12.35
N LEU A 546 27.29 17.24 -13.47
CA LEU A 546 27.82 16.68 -14.70
C LEU A 546 28.80 17.64 -15.37
N THR A 547 29.63 17.10 -16.26
CA THR A 547 30.53 17.85 -17.11
C THR A 547 30.01 17.85 -18.55
N SER A 548 30.13 18.98 -19.24
CA SER A 548 29.80 19.09 -20.67
C SER A 548 30.69 18.25 -21.58
N ALA A 549 30.27 18.08 -22.83
CA ALA A 549 31.20 17.71 -23.89
C ALA A 549 32.31 18.76 -24.03
N VAL A 550 33.44 18.36 -24.62
CA VAL A 550 34.57 19.25 -24.89
C VAL A 550 34.23 20.17 -26.06
N ALA A 551 34.43 21.47 -25.87
CA ALA A 551 34.45 22.48 -26.92
C ALA A 551 35.88 22.99 -27.12
N THR A 552 36.44 22.87 -28.31
CA THR A 552 37.82 23.29 -28.60
C THR A 552 37.86 24.73 -29.11
N LEU A 553 38.72 25.57 -28.53
CA LEU A 553 39.06 26.88 -29.08
C LEU A 553 40.26 26.74 -30.02
N THR A 554 40.10 27.17 -31.27
CA THR A 554 41.19 27.39 -32.22
C THR A 554 41.40 28.89 -32.41
N VAL A 555 42.63 29.37 -32.22
CA VAL A 555 42.98 30.78 -32.43
C VAL A 555 43.87 30.91 -33.65
N LEU A 556 43.37 31.59 -34.68
CA LEU A 556 44.08 31.82 -35.93
C LEU A 556 44.86 33.14 -35.87
N VAL A 557 46.17 33.07 -36.13
CA VAL A 557 47.06 34.24 -36.19
C VAL A 557 47.06 34.77 -37.63
N PRO A 558 46.68 36.03 -37.88
CA PRO A 558 46.77 36.65 -39.22
C PRO A 558 48.19 36.59 -39.78
N PRO A 559 48.36 36.61 -41.11
CA PRO A 559 49.70 36.63 -41.69
C PRO A 559 50.42 37.93 -41.34
N GLY A 560 51.68 37.81 -40.93
CA GLY A 560 52.60 38.92 -40.71
C GLY A 560 53.84 38.75 -41.57
N ILE A 561 54.42 39.85 -42.06
CA ILE A 561 55.66 39.82 -42.83
C ILE A 561 56.80 40.25 -41.91
N SER A 562 57.68 39.31 -41.57
CA SER A 562 58.86 39.58 -40.74
C SER A 562 60.05 40.04 -41.59
N THR A 563 60.14 39.59 -42.84
CA THR A 563 61.15 40.04 -43.79
C THR A 563 60.49 40.33 -45.14
N PRO A 564 60.29 41.60 -45.50
CA PRO A 564 59.74 41.97 -46.80
C PRO A 564 60.77 41.70 -47.92
N PRO A 565 60.31 41.56 -49.18
CA PRO A 565 61.22 41.51 -50.32
C PRO A 565 62.10 42.76 -50.35
N GLN A 566 63.35 42.57 -50.76
CA GLN A 566 64.34 43.65 -50.86
C GLN A 566 64.50 44.07 -52.32
N ASN A 567 64.81 45.36 -52.53
CA ASN A 567 65.14 45.89 -53.85
C ASN A 567 66.25 45.06 -54.51
N GLN A 568 66.13 44.82 -55.81
CA GLN A 568 67.11 44.07 -56.58
C GLN A 568 67.67 44.97 -57.68
N THR A 569 68.99 44.92 -57.87
CA THR A 569 69.65 45.48 -59.06
C THR A 569 70.40 44.35 -59.74
N VAL A 570 70.01 44.02 -60.96
CA VAL A 570 70.63 42.94 -61.74
C VAL A 570 71.02 43.45 -63.12
N SER A 571 72.04 42.85 -63.73
CA SER A 571 72.30 43.06 -65.15
C SER A 571 71.13 42.53 -65.99
N GLN A 572 70.85 43.14 -67.14
CA GLN A 572 69.86 42.60 -68.07
C GLN A 572 70.18 41.13 -68.40
N ALA A 573 69.14 40.33 -68.60
CA ALA A 573 69.20 38.89 -68.83
C ALA A 573 69.66 38.04 -67.63
N ALA A 574 70.07 38.63 -66.51
CA ALA A 574 70.23 37.91 -65.25
C ALA A 574 68.88 37.62 -64.58
N ASN A 575 68.88 36.71 -63.60
CA ASN A 575 67.70 36.41 -62.80
C ASN A 575 67.60 37.36 -61.61
N ALA A 576 66.43 37.96 -61.39
CA ALA A 576 66.13 38.70 -60.16
C ALA A 576 65.24 37.85 -59.24
N THR A 577 65.69 37.61 -58.01
CA THR A 577 64.95 36.80 -57.02
C THR A 577 64.46 37.67 -55.87
N PHE A 578 63.17 37.62 -55.62
CA PHE A 578 62.53 38.24 -54.46
C PHE A 578 62.09 37.15 -53.50
N THR A 579 62.38 37.32 -52.22
CA THR A 579 62.00 36.38 -51.14
C THR A 579 61.22 37.12 -50.07
N VAL A 580 60.23 36.47 -49.48
CA VAL A 580 59.51 36.96 -48.30
C VAL A 580 59.58 35.93 -47.19
N THR A 581 59.75 36.39 -45.95
CA THR A 581 59.52 35.56 -44.77
C THR A 581 58.25 36.05 -44.08
N ALA A 582 57.28 35.15 -43.94
CA ALA A 582 55.99 35.43 -43.31
C ALA A 582 55.72 34.47 -42.16
N SER A 583 54.96 34.94 -41.18
CA SER A 583 54.47 34.19 -40.02
C SER A 583 52.94 34.21 -40.00
N GLY A 584 52.33 33.34 -39.20
CA GLY A 584 50.88 33.26 -39.03
C GLY A 584 50.41 31.81 -38.94
N SER A 585 49.10 31.59 -38.78
CA SER A 585 48.53 30.24 -38.83
C SER A 585 48.67 29.65 -40.22
N VAL A 586 49.06 28.38 -40.28
CA VAL A 586 49.20 27.62 -41.53
C VAL A 586 47.86 27.03 -42.00
N PRO A 587 47.67 26.80 -43.31
CA PRO A 587 48.59 27.10 -44.41
C PRO A 587 48.65 28.60 -44.76
N LEU A 588 49.84 29.08 -45.13
CA LEU A 588 50.03 30.40 -45.71
C LEU A 588 49.97 30.30 -47.24
N GLY A 589 49.13 31.11 -47.87
CA GLY A 589 49.10 31.31 -49.32
C GLY A 589 49.94 32.53 -49.71
N TYR A 590 50.59 32.48 -50.88
CA TYR A 590 51.34 33.61 -51.44
C TYR A 590 50.83 33.95 -52.83
N GLN A 591 50.88 35.22 -53.21
CA GLN A 591 50.64 35.68 -54.56
C GLN A 591 51.52 36.91 -54.85
N TRP A 592 52.53 36.74 -55.71
CA TRP A 592 53.37 37.85 -56.15
C TRP A 592 52.65 38.74 -57.16
N ARG A 593 52.97 40.03 -57.12
CA ARG A 593 52.39 41.07 -57.96
C ARG A 593 53.50 41.92 -58.56
N PHE A 594 53.33 42.29 -59.83
CA PHE A 594 54.14 43.29 -60.51
C PHE A 594 53.26 44.50 -60.80
N ASN A 595 53.64 45.68 -60.31
CA ASN A 595 52.87 46.91 -60.44
C ASN A 595 51.37 46.73 -60.10
N SER A 596 51.11 46.03 -58.98
CA SER A 596 49.79 45.65 -58.47
C SER A 596 49.04 44.53 -59.20
N ALA A 597 49.49 44.09 -60.37
CA ALA A 597 48.89 42.98 -61.10
C ALA A 597 49.46 41.63 -60.65
N SER A 598 48.60 40.64 -60.41
CA SER A 598 49.02 39.28 -60.00
C SER A 598 49.83 38.59 -61.10
N ILE A 599 50.95 38.02 -60.71
CA ILE A 599 51.80 37.22 -61.60
C ILE A 599 51.30 35.77 -61.55
N ALA A 600 50.85 35.25 -62.69
CA ALA A 600 50.31 33.90 -62.76
C ALA A 600 51.33 32.85 -62.29
N GLY A 601 50.88 31.92 -61.42
CA GLY A 601 51.71 30.82 -60.90
C GLY A 601 52.73 31.21 -59.83
N ALA A 602 52.88 32.50 -59.50
CA ALA A 602 53.83 32.96 -58.50
C ALA A 602 53.24 32.87 -57.08
N THR A 603 53.14 31.65 -56.55
CA THR A 603 52.44 31.34 -55.29
C THR A 603 53.33 30.77 -54.18
N ALA A 604 54.66 30.86 -54.33
CA ALA A 604 55.65 30.47 -53.33
C ALA A 604 56.14 31.67 -52.50
N SER A 605 56.85 31.40 -51.40
CA SER A 605 57.53 32.42 -50.57
C SER A 605 58.70 33.11 -51.28
N SER A 606 59.06 32.66 -52.49
CA SER A 606 60.04 33.31 -53.36
C SER A 606 59.52 33.38 -54.79
N PHE A 607 59.83 34.47 -55.49
CA PHE A 607 59.57 34.63 -56.91
C PHE A 607 60.86 35.02 -57.62
N THR A 608 61.16 34.33 -58.72
CA THR A 608 62.31 34.64 -59.58
C THR A 608 61.80 35.13 -60.93
N ARG A 609 62.18 36.37 -61.29
CA ARG A 609 62.06 36.88 -62.66
C ARG A 609 63.30 36.45 -63.42
N ALA A 610 63.17 35.36 -64.17
CA ALA A 610 64.25 34.90 -65.04
C ALA A 610 64.43 35.84 -66.23
N ASN A 611 65.67 35.99 -66.70
CA ASN A 611 66.00 36.79 -67.88
C ASN A 611 65.42 38.23 -67.82
N ALA A 612 65.73 38.97 -66.76
CA ALA A 612 65.13 40.28 -66.49
C ALA A 612 65.31 41.27 -67.67
N GLN A 613 64.19 41.83 -68.13
CA GLN A 613 64.12 42.79 -69.26
C GLN A 613 63.69 44.19 -68.79
N PRO A 614 63.91 45.26 -69.60
CA PRO A 614 63.48 46.62 -69.25
C PRO A 614 62.00 46.75 -68.88
N THR A 615 61.13 45.93 -69.49
CA THR A 615 59.69 45.86 -69.17
C THR A 615 59.37 45.29 -67.79
N ASP A 616 60.35 44.67 -67.14
CA ASP A 616 60.21 44.02 -65.84
C ASP A 616 60.64 44.94 -64.69
N VAL A 617 61.21 46.10 -65.02
CA VAL A 617 61.55 47.18 -64.08
C VAL A 617 60.26 47.73 -63.49
N GLY A 618 60.21 47.77 -62.16
CA GLY A 618 59.02 48.20 -61.43
C GLY A 618 58.95 47.59 -60.05
N ASN A 619 57.78 47.71 -59.43
CA ASN A 619 57.57 47.31 -58.05
C ASN A 619 57.00 45.89 -57.96
N TYR A 620 57.67 45.06 -57.18
CA TYR A 620 57.22 43.71 -56.81
C TYR A 620 56.70 43.72 -55.39
N THR A 621 55.47 43.24 -55.21
CA THR A 621 54.86 43.00 -53.89
C THR A 621 54.40 41.56 -53.79
N VAL A 622 54.21 41.07 -52.58
CA VAL A 622 53.59 39.77 -52.34
C VAL A 622 52.44 39.92 -51.37
N VAL A 623 51.30 39.32 -51.73
CA VAL A 623 50.15 39.17 -50.83
C VAL A 623 50.28 37.81 -50.15
N VAL A 624 50.32 37.81 -48.82
CA VAL A 624 50.34 36.60 -48.00
C VAL A 624 48.99 36.46 -47.30
N THR A 625 48.34 35.31 -47.42
CA THR A 625 46.99 35.06 -46.89
C THR A 625 46.93 33.80 -46.03
N ASN A 626 45.99 33.74 -45.10
CA ASN A 626 45.54 32.51 -44.45
C ASN A 626 44.06 32.65 -44.06
N ALA A 627 43.51 31.68 -43.32
CA ALA A 627 42.12 31.70 -42.88
C ALA A 627 41.75 32.88 -41.95
N ALA A 628 42.73 33.57 -41.36
CA ALA A 628 42.52 34.74 -40.51
C ALA A 628 42.62 36.09 -41.24
N GLY A 629 43.07 36.13 -42.51
CA GLY A 629 43.15 37.36 -43.30
C GLY A 629 44.33 37.37 -44.27
N GLY A 630 44.78 38.57 -44.65
CA GLY A 630 45.91 38.76 -45.54
C GLY A 630 46.66 40.06 -45.32
N VAL A 631 47.94 40.07 -45.69
CA VAL A 631 48.84 41.22 -45.63
C VAL A 631 49.59 41.35 -46.95
N THR A 632 49.82 42.58 -47.39
CA THR A 632 50.65 42.85 -48.57
C THR A 632 51.99 43.40 -48.12
N SER A 633 53.08 42.93 -48.73
CA SER A 633 54.43 43.43 -48.43
C SER A 633 54.60 44.89 -48.84
N ALA A 634 55.59 45.55 -48.25
CA ALA A 634 56.17 46.74 -48.86
C ALA A 634 56.70 46.41 -50.28
N PRO A 635 56.67 47.37 -51.22
CA PRO A 635 57.19 47.15 -52.57
C PRO A 635 58.71 47.03 -52.57
N ALA A 636 59.22 46.06 -53.34
CA ALA A 636 60.63 45.95 -53.72
C ALA A 636 60.80 46.35 -55.18
N SER A 637 61.68 47.30 -55.48
CA SER A 637 61.95 47.74 -56.85
C SER A 637 62.96 46.81 -57.52
N LEU A 638 62.67 46.40 -58.77
CA LEU A 638 63.68 45.86 -59.68
C LEU A 638 64.28 47.00 -60.49
N ALA A 639 65.59 47.22 -60.36
CA ALA A 639 66.37 48.07 -61.24
C ALA A 639 67.27 47.21 -62.14
N LEU A 640 67.53 47.70 -63.37
CA LEU A 640 68.49 47.08 -64.27
C LEU A 640 69.77 47.88 -64.31
N GLN A 641 70.90 47.18 -64.15
CA GLN A 641 72.20 47.72 -64.49
C GLN A 641 72.46 47.48 -65.98
N ILE A 642 72.28 48.52 -66.78
CA ILE A 642 72.67 48.54 -68.18
C ILE A 642 74.14 48.98 -68.22
N PRO A 643 75.08 48.16 -68.73
CA PRO A 643 76.46 48.59 -68.94
C PRO A 643 76.46 49.84 -69.82
N ALA A 644 77.21 50.88 -69.42
CA ALA A 644 77.43 52.03 -70.28
C ALA A 644 78.10 51.55 -71.58
N PRO A 645 77.58 51.89 -72.77
CA PRO A 645 78.17 51.45 -74.01
C PRO A 645 79.55 52.11 -74.17
N LEU A 646 80.62 51.31 -74.08
CA LEU A 646 81.97 51.74 -74.44
C LEU A 646 82.15 51.49 -75.94
N LEU A 647 82.16 52.58 -76.73
CA LEU A 647 82.45 52.52 -78.16
C LEU A 647 83.96 52.63 -78.38
N THR A 648 84.53 51.63 -79.03
CA THR A 648 85.95 51.52 -79.37
C THR A 648 86.09 51.50 -80.89
N ILE A 649 86.96 52.36 -81.42
CA ILE A 649 87.35 52.32 -82.84
C ILE A 649 88.53 51.37 -82.94
N LEU A 650 88.38 50.25 -83.65
CA LEU A 650 89.42 49.24 -83.78
C LEU A 650 90.33 49.48 -84.98
N SER A 651 89.76 50.02 -86.05
CA SER A 651 90.46 50.41 -87.27
C SER A 651 89.65 51.48 -88.02
N ALA A 652 90.16 51.98 -89.14
CA ALA A 652 89.50 53.01 -89.94
C ALA A 652 88.06 52.65 -90.35
N ASP A 653 87.74 51.35 -90.45
CA ASP A 653 86.47 50.86 -91.02
C ASP A 653 85.66 49.96 -90.06
N VAL A 654 86.12 49.78 -88.81
CA VAL A 654 85.49 48.90 -87.83
C VAL A 654 85.28 49.59 -86.49
N ILE A 655 84.02 49.72 -86.10
CA ILE A 655 83.62 50.13 -84.74
C ILE A 655 83.16 48.90 -83.95
N GLN A 656 83.55 48.87 -82.67
CA GLN A 656 83.13 47.86 -81.71
C GLN A 656 82.48 48.58 -80.53
N TRP A 657 81.42 48.01 -79.98
CA TRP A 657 80.87 48.50 -78.73
C TRP A 657 80.31 47.37 -77.88
N GLN A 658 80.35 47.56 -76.56
CA GLN A 658 79.68 46.66 -75.62
C GLN A 658 78.21 47.03 -75.48
N VAL A 659 77.36 46.00 -75.48
CA VAL A 659 75.91 46.12 -75.65
C VAL A 659 75.11 45.08 -74.92
N LEU A 660 73.82 45.36 -74.85
CA LEU A 660 72.78 44.42 -74.46
C LEU A 660 72.62 43.36 -75.57
N SER A 661 72.72 42.09 -75.18
CA SER A 661 72.47 40.97 -76.10
C SER A 661 71.00 40.90 -76.52
N ASN A 662 70.74 40.31 -77.68
CA ASN A 662 69.42 40.06 -78.28
C ASN A 662 68.63 41.32 -78.67
N LEU A 663 69.30 42.45 -78.89
CA LEU A 663 68.74 43.64 -79.53
C LEU A 663 69.32 43.83 -80.94
N ILE A 664 68.56 44.56 -81.77
CA ILE A 664 69.01 45.07 -83.06
C ILE A 664 69.36 46.53 -82.86
N TYR A 665 70.62 46.86 -83.12
CA TYR A 665 71.15 48.22 -83.06
C TYR A 665 71.15 48.84 -84.45
N SER A 666 70.78 50.11 -84.57
CA SER A 666 71.02 50.90 -85.78
C SER A 666 72.32 51.68 -85.59
N VAL A 667 73.22 51.55 -86.57
CA VAL A 667 74.44 52.35 -86.63
C VAL A 667 74.18 53.50 -87.58
N GLU A 668 74.38 54.72 -87.11
CA GLU A 668 74.15 55.93 -87.89
C GLU A 668 75.40 56.80 -87.93
N GLY A 669 75.60 57.52 -89.03
CA GLY A 669 76.76 58.38 -89.25
C GLY A 669 76.39 59.74 -89.82
N LYS A 670 77.31 60.71 -89.66
CA LYS A 670 77.24 62.03 -90.33
C LYS A 670 78.62 62.62 -90.60
N THR A 671 78.70 63.49 -91.61
CA THR A 671 79.95 64.13 -92.09
C THR A 671 80.30 65.40 -91.32
N ASN A 672 79.34 66.02 -90.63
CA ASN A 672 79.52 67.32 -89.95
C ASN A 672 78.85 67.32 -88.56
N VAL A 673 79.55 67.86 -87.55
CA VAL A 673 79.02 68.09 -86.18
C VAL A 673 77.73 68.91 -86.21
N GLU A 674 77.65 69.92 -87.08
CA GLU A 674 76.54 70.87 -87.18
C GLU A 674 75.29 70.30 -87.88
N SER A 675 75.40 69.17 -88.60
CA SER A 675 74.24 68.54 -89.24
C SER A 675 73.34 67.88 -88.18
N THR A 676 72.04 68.16 -88.23
CA THR A 676 71.04 67.51 -87.36
C THR A 676 70.62 66.13 -87.87
N ASN A 677 70.80 65.88 -89.17
CA ASN A 677 70.35 64.64 -89.80
C ASN A 677 71.45 63.58 -89.70
N TRP A 678 71.06 62.42 -89.15
CA TRP A 678 71.88 61.22 -89.08
C TRP A 678 71.45 60.28 -90.20
N THR A 679 72.42 59.69 -90.90
CA THR A 679 72.16 58.72 -91.97
C THR A 679 72.38 57.32 -91.42
N SER A 680 71.40 56.43 -91.59
CA SER A 680 71.55 55.02 -91.23
C SER A 680 72.62 54.37 -92.10
N LEU A 681 73.62 53.77 -91.46
CA LEU A 681 74.70 53.02 -92.10
C LEU A 681 74.37 51.52 -92.17
N GLY A 682 73.46 51.05 -91.31
CA GLY A 682 73.00 49.67 -91.26
C GLY A 682 72.49 49.29 -89.87
N THR A 683 72.22 48.00 -89.71
CA THR A 683 71.86 47.41 -88.42
C THR A 683 72.85 46.32 -88.02
N ALA A 684 73.04 46.15 -86.71
CA ALA A 684 73.84 45.09 -86.14
C ALA A 684 73.04 44.38 -85.05
N SER A 685 72.88 43.06 -85.17
CA SER A 685 72.27 42.25 -84.13
C SER A 685 73.32 41.85 -83.11
N SER A 686 72.91 41.78 -81.84
CA SER A 686 73.80 41.47 -80.72
C SER A 686 73.60 40.05 -80.20
N PRO A 687 74.09 38.99 -80.86
CA PRO A 687 73.98 37.64 -80.30
C PRO A 687 74.83 37.45 -79.02
N SER A 688 75.74 38.39 -78.74
CA SER A 688 76.58 38.43 -77.53
C SER A 688 76.54 39.82 -76.87
N ASN A 689 77.35 40.07 -75.85
CA ASN A 689 77.48 41.39 -75.20
C ASN A 689 78.41 42.36 -75.95
N THR A 690 78.93 41.96 -77.11
CA THR A 690 79.86 42.73 -77.94
C THR A 690 79.43 42.63 -79.40
N VAL A 691 79.34 43.77 -80.07
CA VAL A 691 78.96 43.86 -81.48
C VAL A 691 80.03 44.63 -82.25
N TRP A 692 80.21 44.21 -83.50
CA TRP A 692 81.13 44.79 -84.46
C TRP A 692 80.30 45.27 -85.65
N PHE A 693 80.64 46.44 -86.19
CA PHE A 693 80.05 46.93 -87.42
C PHE A 693 81.17 47.38 -88.36
N THR A 694 81.24 46.72 -89.51
CA THR A 694 82.20 47.03 -90.58
C THR A 694 81.49 47.83 -91.66
N TYR A 695 82.06 48.97 -92.04
CA TYR A 695 81.50 49.83 -93.09
C TYR A 695 82.44 49.87 -94.31
N PRO A 696 81.94 49.90 -95.55
CA PRO A 696 82.80 49.80 -96.74
C PRO A 696 83.64 51.07 -97.02
N PRO A 697 84.86 50.90 -97.58
CA PRO A 697 85.70 52.02 -98.00
C PRO A 697 85.27 52.52 -99.39
N ALA A 698 84.51 53.61 -99.44
CA ALA A 698 84.33 54.39 -100.66
C ALA A 698 84.07 55.87 -100.37
N GLY A 699 85.14 56.67 -100.34
CA GLY A 699 85.14 58.07 -100.77
C GLY A 699 84.67 59.16 -99.80
N GLU A 700 83.84 58.87 -98.79
CA GLU A 700 83.32 59.91 -97.88
C GLU A 700 83.82 59.72 -96.43
N ILE A 701 84.59 60.69 -95.92
CA ILE A 701 85.06 60.70 -94.54
C ILE A 701 83.90 61.14 -93.63
N LEU A 702 83.11 60.19 -93.14
CA LEU A 702 82.19 60.39 -92.01
C LEU A 702 83.02 60.48 -90.72
N ARG A 703 82.78 61.49 -89.87
CA ARG A 703 83.62 61.76 -88.67
C ARG A 703 82.93 61.45 -87.34
N LEU A 704 81.62 61.20 -87.35
CA LEU A 704 80.82 60.99 -86.15
C LEU A 704 79.91 59.80 -86.35
N TYR A 705 79.89 58.91 -85.35
CA TYR A 705 79.04 57.74 -85.31
C TYR A 705 78.21 57.79 -84.03
N ARG A 706 76.96 57.34 -84.13
CA ARG A 706 76.19 56.96 -82.96
C ARG A 706 75.57 55.61 -83.20
N VAL A 707 75.40 54.88 -82.11
CA VAL A 707 74.60 53.66 -82.12
C VAL A 707 73.30 53.97 -81.41
N VAL A 708 72.20 53.70 -82.08
CA VAL A 708 70.85 53.90 -81.57
C VAL A 708 70.23 52.52 -81.36
N TYR A 709 69.64 52.31 -80.19
CA TYR A 709 68.81 51.16 -79.90
C TYR A 709 67.35 51.63 -79.73
N PRO A 710 66.37 50.76 -80.01
CA PRO A 710 64.95 51.10 -79.88
C PRO A 710 64.51 51.44 -78.46
#